data_AF-A0A0G4ECR0-F1
#
_entry.id   AF-A0A0G4ECR0-F1
#
_cell.length_a   1.000
_cell.length_b   1.000
_cell.length_c   1.000
_cell.angle_alpha   90.00
_cell.angle_beta   90.00
_cell.angle_gamma   90.00
#
_symmetry.space_group_name_H-M   'P 1'
#
loop_
_entity.id
_entity.type
_entity.pdbx_description
1 polymer ?
#
loop_
_entity_poly.entity_id
_entity_poly.type
_entity_poly.pdbx_seq_one_letter_code
_entity_poly.pdbx_strand_id
1 'polypeptide(L)'
;MLSTLTRSLIHLRQHGSKRSLVWIRLYQSTAQFQRTATKPSPGEQRQEQAIRITRGAQRASRNQGREGPSADEIGEKRAERQYKLIKKMEKYDAAPHLLMKGVSWSLNLLGCIGLGLVSLGVYYHYKKTTNPPKPLLPQVTVEIPPREKLDADLPSQGFIQDLGRRHGFTLEEYKAAADHAYPVDYHVQMTQMLINRLTQAIERAAHEQQDLTVKGLRQLIEQHVDDFLHHWGKAILFLHDAVGRAGELRSEFTRVDLNLLPTNTAAVPTSSSAGGARHEPDDMQVSLGPTACEKMSRHFEDTLYTYLTANWKLSGYFDPYTYKEGFFGPRMSNEAETVNVGTRTASYLVPSLDSDIKRKEQLDEKRRLEKAHQGKTSEAVEKENKKTWAWALKNFDTKKRLEEAEKLKKLEETKEAKKQGEGIEPDPTPPFRTLGTEELETALKHLRKWGVVKIKGALTPEEVEHLRRELYISKATASACGEKILKEDPCVYCSRPTRGRLHLLVRATTLERKVVDYQAPWMPLVYASLPCETFTKKAIDVVRRWGNTSSSEGNSGAVSQATPSREKAAREGPPVPRSAASKAMAEPVEQDADQTLAESMRAKRLMVSQLQLLIADPMAENQFWHIDNWSPGITVVLALCNIRHKNGPTEVLPASHRLFPSDKRSAFEQIREIFQFHGRVQSIGGPVEGELQEGDVLLYDSRTLHRGKANDTWVTRPVLIYRYDFEAFPPPGQSMIGARVSQIVGAFSNLLMSVYRMA
;
A
#
# COMPACT_ATOMS: atom_id res chain seq x y z
N MET A 1 3.86 -42.42 0.13
CA MET A 1 2.85 -41.58 0.81
C MET A 1 1.43 -41.77 0.28
N LEU A 2 1.12 -41.48 -1.01
CA LEU A 2 -0.25 -41.65 -1.53
C LEU A 2 -0.80 -43.09 -1.36
N SER A 3 0.01 -44.11 -1.66
CA SER A 3 -0.35 -45.53 -1.43
C SER A 3 -0.68 -45.83 0.04
N THR A 4 0.09 -45.27 0.97
CA THR A 4 -0.12 -45.41 2.42
C THR A 4 -1.39 -44.71 2.88
N LEU A 5 -1.65 -43.51 2.35
CA LEU A 5 -2.86 -42.73 2.62
C LEU A 5 -4.11 -43.47 2.12
N THR A 6 -4.06 -44.04 0.90
CA THR A 6 -5.15 -44.82 0.31
C THR A 6 -5.44 -46.07 1.14
N ARG A 7 -4.41 -46.77 1.63
CA ARG A 7 -4.59 -47.95 2.51
C ARG A 7 -5.22 -47.58 3.85
N SER A 8 -4.80 -46.48 4.49
CA SER A 8 -5.41 -46.00 5.73
C SER A 8 -6.86 -45.55 5.55
N LEU A 9 -7.19 -44.92 4.41
CA LEU A 9 -8.56 -44.51 4.07
C LEU A 9 -9.48 -45.71 3.78
N ILE A 10 -8.96 -46.78 3.15
CA ILE A 10 -9.69 -48.04 2.96
C ILE A 10 -9.96 -48.72 4.30
N HIS A 11 -8.97 -48.73 5.19
CA HIS A 11 -9.10 -49.35 6.51
C HIS A 11 -10.10 -48.62 7.42
N LEU A 12 -10.18 -47.28 7.33
CA LEU A 12 -11.15 -46.46 8.08
C LEU A 12 -12.60 -46.62 7.55
N ARG A 13 -12.76 -46.92 6.26
CA ARG A 13 -14.07 -47.19 5.64
C ARG A 13 -14.69 -48.50 6.13
N GLN A 14 -13.87 -49.48 6.49
CA GLN A 14 -14.34 -50.80 6.94
C GLN A 14 -14.91 -50.80 8.37
N HIS A 15 -14.68 -49.77 9.17
CA HIS A 15 -15.07 -49.73 10.59
C HIS A 15 -16.38 -48.98 10.91
N GLY A 16 -17.28 -48.78 9.94
CA GLY A 16 -18.73 -48.61 10.20
C GLY A 16 -19.21 -47.53 11.20
N SER A 17 -18.39 -46.57 11.62
CA SER A 17 -18.84 -45.53 12.57
C SER A 17 -19.45 -44.34 11.83
N LYS A 18 -20.32 -43.57 12.50
CA LYS A 18 -20.92 -42.29 12.06
C LYS A 18 -19.88 -41.28 11.49
N ARG A 19 -18.58 -41.51 11.71
CA ARG A 19 -17.44 -40.73 11.19
C ARG A 19 -17.21 -40.92 9.67
N SER A 20 -17.74 -41.97 9.04
CA SER A 20 -17.63 -42.20 7.58
C SER A 20 -18.32 -41.12 6.73
N LEU A 21 -19.36 -40.47 7.26
CA LEU A 21 -20.10 -39.38 6.59
C LEU A 21 -19.24 -38.12 6.34
N VAL A 22 -18.33 -37.79 7.25
CA VAL A 22 -17.42 -36.63 7.10
C VAL A 22 -16.44 -36.88 5.97
N TRP A 23 -15.90 -38.10 5.87
CA TRP A 23 -14.98 -38.52 4.82
C TRP A 23 -15.65 -38.63 3.45
N ILE A 24 -16.90 -39.07 3.39
CA ILE A 24 -17.71 -39.08 2.16
C ILE A 24 -17.93 -37.66 1.65
N ARG A 25 -18.23 -36.69 2.53
CA ARG A 25 -18.39 -35.27 2.15
C ARG A 25 -17.08 -34.66 1.64
N LEU A 26 -15.94 -34.97 2.28
CA LEU A 26 -14.63 -34.49 1.84
C LEU A 26 -14.25 -35.03 0.45
N TYR A 27 -14.51 -36.31 0.20
CA TYR A 27 -14.29 -36.98 -1.09
C TYR A 27 -15.23 -36.44 -2.19
N GLN A 28 -16.50 -36.18 -1.85
CA GLN A 28 -17.46 -35.58 -2.79
C GLN A 28 -17.06 -34.14 -3.20
N SER A 29 -16.55 -33.32 -2.27
CA SER A 29 -16.02 -31.99 -2.60
C SER A 29 -14.79 -32.03 -3.51
N THR A 30 -13.91 -33.02 -3.34
CA THR A 30 -12.73 -33.20 -4.23
C THR A 30 -13.11 -33.72 -5.61
N ALA A 31 -14.08 -34.63 -5.70
CA ALA A 31 -14.62 -35.09 -6.99
C ALA A 31 -15.39 -33.98 -7.73
N GLN A 32 -16.10 -33.11 -7.02
CA GLN A 32 -16.79 -31.96 -7.60
C GLN A 32 -15.78 -30.93 -8.15
N PHE A 33 -14.65 -30.72 -7.45
CA PHE A 33 -13.54 -29.87 -7.91
C PHE A 33 -12.97 -30.35 -9.26
N GLN A 34 -12.72 -31.65 -9.41
CA GLN A 34 -12.23 -32.22 -10.68
C GLN A 34 -13.22 -32.05 -11.83
N ARG A 35 -14.54 -32.12 -11.57
CA ARG A 35 -15.58 -31.94 -12.60
C ARG A 35 -15.79 -30.47 -13.00
N THR A 36 -15.54 -29.53 -12.11
CA THR A 36 -15.64 -28.09 -12.41
C THR A 36 -14.39 -27.54 -13.09
N ALA A 37 -13.21 -28.12 -12.83
CA ALA A 37 -11.94 -27.70 -13.42
C ALA A 37 -11.80 -28.06 -14.92
N THR A 38 -12.63 -28.98 -15.44
CA THR A 38 -12.58 -29.43 -16.84
C THR A 38 -13.61 -28.76 -17.74
N LYS A 39 -14.48 -27.88 -17.22
CA LYS A 39 -15.47 -27.16 -18.03
C LYS A 39 -14.91 -25.79 -18.45
N PRO A 40 -14.97 -25.42 -19.73
CA PRO A 40 -14.60 -24.08 -20.18
C PRO A 40 -15.51 -23.04 -19.53
N SER A 41 -14.93 -21.92 -19.11
CA SER A 41 -15.61 -20.81 -18.45
C SER A 41 -16.67 -20.16 -19.36
N PRO A 42 -17.66 -19.46 -18.81
CA PRO A 42 -18.66 -18.73 -19.61
C PRO A 42 -18.05 -17.71 -20.57
N GLY A 43 -16.88 -17.14 -20.24
CA GLY A 43 -16.11 -16.27 -21.13
C GLY A 43 -15.51 -17.03 -22.32
N GLU A 44 -14.89 -18.18 -22.06
CA GLU A 44 -14.32 -19.06 -23.10
C GLU A 44 -15.41 -19.58 -24.05
N GLN A 45 -16.59 -19.92 -23.53
CA GLN A 45 -17.72 -20.38 -24.35
C GLN A 45 -18.26 -19.25 -25.27
N ARG A 46 -18.40 -18.02 -24.75
CA ARG A 46 -18.82 -16.86 -25.56
C ARG A 46 -17.76 -16.49 -26.61
N GLN A 47 -16.50 -16.63 -26.27
CA GLN A 47 -15.38 -16.36 -27.17
C GLN A 47 -15.27 -17.42 -28.26
N GLU A 48 -15.49 -18.70 -27.95
CA GLU A 48 -15.55 -19.78 -28.93
C GLU A 48 -16.75 -19.62 -29.89
N GLN A 49 -17.88 -19.13 -29.37
CA GLN A 49 -19.06 -18.82 -30.17
C GLN A 49 -18.82 -17.62 -31.10
N ALA A 50 -18.15 -16.56 -30.64
CA ALA A 50 -17.74 -15.43 -31.47
C ALA A 50 -16.79 -15.87 -32.60
N ILE A 51 -15.82 -16.75 -32.30
CA ILE A 51 -14.89 -17.30 -33.30
C ILE A 51 -15.64 -18.12 -34.36
N ARG A 52 -16.67 -18.89 -33.98
CA ARG A 52 -17.50 -19.63 -34.95
C ARG A 52 -18.26 -18.69 -35.88
N ILE A 53 -18.79 -17.58 -35.37
CA ILE A 53 -19.50 -16.56 -36.16
C ILE A 53 -18.54 -15.89 -37.15
N THR A 54 -17.35 -15.47 -36.71
CA THR A 54 -16.34 -14.85 -37.59
C THR A 54 -15.86 -15.80 -38.69
N ARG A 55 -15.67 -17.09 -38.36
CA ARG A 55 -15.30 -18.11 -39.37
C ARG A 55 -16.43 -18.39 -40.37
N GLY A 56 -17.69 -18.24 -39.95
CA GLY A 56 -18.84 -18.27 -40.84
C GLY A 56 -18.84 -17.11 -41.85
N ALA A 57 -18.58 -15.89 -41.36
CA ALA A 57 -18.50 -14.68 -42.19
C ALA A 57 -17.34 -14.73 -43.21
N GLN A 58 -16.16 -15.23 -42.81
CA GLN A 58 -15.01 -15.42 -43.72
C GLN A 58 -15.26 -16.46 -44.81
N ARG A 59 -16.06 -17.51 -44.53
CA ARG A 59 -16.46 -18.48 -45.56
C ARG A 59 -17.45 -17.88 -46.56
N ALA A 60 -18.32 -16.97 -46.11
CA ALA A 60 -19.23 -16.24 -46.99
C ALA A 60 -18.50 -15.23 -47.88
N SER A 61 -17.48 -14.53 -47.36
CA SER A 61 -16.69 -13.55 -48.11
C SER A 61 -15.77 -14.19 -49.16
N ARG A 62 -15.28 -15.42 -48.93
CA ARG A 62 -14.41 -16.14 -49.88
C ARG A 62 -15.12 -16.59 -51.17
N ASN A 63 -16.45 -16.51 -51.24
CA ASN A 63 -17.21 -16.84 -52.43
C ASN A 63 -17.48 -15.63 -53.35
N GLN A 64 -16.96 -14.44 -53.04
CA GLN A 64 -17.02 -13.29 -53.94
C GLN A 64 -15.63 -13.03 -54.53
N GLY A 65 -15.60 -12.89 -55.87
CA GLY A 65 -14.41 -12.96 -56.71
C GLY A 65 -13.34 -11.90 -56.46
N ARG A 66 -12.13 -12.26 -56.87
CA ARG A 66 -10.84 -11.55 -56.76
C ARG A 66 -10.85 -10.13 -57.32
N GLU A 67 -10.48 -9.17 -56.49
CA GLU A 67 -9.58 -8.06 -56.85
C GLU A 67 -8.52 -7.88 -55.74
N GLY A 68 -7.37 -7.30 -56.09
CA GLY A 68 -6.14 -7.30 -55.28
C GLY A 68 -6.24 -6.60 -53.92
N PRO A 69 -5.25 -6.78 -53.03
CA PRO A 69 -5.35 -6.35 -51.64
C PRO A 69 -5.42 -4.84 -51.51
N SER A 70 -6.54 -4.34 -50.98
CA SER A 70 -6.71 -2.92 -50.65
C SER A 70 -5.81 -2.54 -49.47
N ALA A 71 -5.59 -1.23 -49.27
CA ALA A 71 -4.83 -0.70 -48.14
C ALA A 71 -5.37 -1.18 -46.77
N ASP A 72 -6.66 -1.50 -46.70
CA ASP A 72 -7.30 -2.07 -45.51
C ASP A 72 -6.83 -3.51 -45.23
N GLU A 73 -6.58 -4.32 -46.26
CA GLU A 73 -6.06 -5.69 -46.10
C GLU A 73 -4.61 -5.69 -45.58
N ILE A 74 -3.84 -4.65 -45.91
CA ILE A 74 -2.47 -4.45 -45.39
C ILE A 74 -2.52 -3.99 -43.93
N GLY A 75 -3.45 -3.09 -43.59
CA GLY A 75 -3.72 -2.66 -42.21
C GLY A 75 -4.15 -3.83 -41.33
N GLU A 76 -5.04 -4.68 -41.83
CA GLU A 76 -5.58 -5.84 -41.12
C GLU A 76 -4.51 -6.93 -40.91
N LYS A 77 -3.66 -7.19 -41.91
CA LYS A 77 -2.51 -8.10 -41.76
C LYS A 77 -1.46 -7.57 -40.77
N ARG A 78 -1.32 -6.25 -40.65
CA ARG A 78 -0.41 -5.62 -39.67
C ARG A 78 -0.98 -5.72 -38.25
N ALA A 79 -2.27 -5.50 -38.08
CA ALA A 79 -2.98 -5.69 -36.81
C ALA A 79 -2.97 -7.17 -36.37
N GLU A 80 -3.18 -8.11 -37.29
CA GLU A 80 -3.13 -9.55 -37.00
C GLU A 80 -1.71 -10.00 -36.60
N ARG A 81 -0.66 -9.45 -37.23
CA ARG A 81 0.74 -9.70 -36.84
C ARG A 81 1.07 -9.12 -35.46
N GLN A 82 0.63 -7.90 -35.16
CA GLN A 82 0.81 -7.30 -33.83
C GLN A 82 0.06 -8.09 -32.76
N TYR A 83 -1.18 -8.51 -33.02
CA TYR A 83 -1.96 -9.35 -32.11
C TYR A 83 -1.30 -10.72 -31.89
N LYS A 84 -0.81 -11.38 -32.94
CA LYS A 84 -0.06 -12.65 -32.80
C LYS A 84 1.24 -12.48 -32.01
N LEU A 85 1.89 -11.32 -32.11
CA LEU A 85 3.10 -11.00 -31.34
C LEU A 85 2.77 -10.78 -29.86
N ILE A 86 1.74 -9.99 -29.54
CA ILE A 86 1.25 -9.76 -28.17
C ILE A 86 0.86 -11.10 -27.53
N LYS A 87 0.08 -11.94 -28.23
CA LYS A 87 -0.33 -13.25 -27.72
C LYS A 87 0.84 -14.23 -27.56
N LYS A 88 1.91 -14.07 -28.35
CA LYS A 88 3.15 -14.84 -28.20
C LYS A 88 3.90 -14.35 -26.96
N MET A 89 4.01 -13.05 -26.73
CA MET A 89 4.64 -12.47 -25.54
C MET A 89 3.90 -12.85 -24.25
N GLU A 90 2.56 -12.77 -24.21
CA GLU A 90 1.75 -13.23 -23.08
C GLU A 90 1.95 -14.73 -22.77
N LYS A 91 2.11 -15.56 -23.80
CA LYS A 91 2.31 -17.00 -23.66
C LYS A 91 3.72 -17.36 -23.17
N TYR A 92 4.74 -16.54 -23.46
CA TYR A 92 6.12 -16.78 -23.03
C TYR A 92 6.43 -16.17 -21.66
N ASP A 93 5.83 -15.03 -21.28
CA ASP A 93 6.10 -14.38 -19.98
C ASP A 93 5.27 -14.96 -18.82
N ALA A 94 4.04 -15.43 -19.06
CA ALA A 94 3.18 -15.91 -17.98
C ALA A 94 3.34 -17.42 -17.69
N ALA A 95 3.60 -18.24 -18.71
CA ALA A 95 3.41 -19.70 -18.61
C ALA A 95 4.44 -20.44 -17.73
N PRO A 96 5.77 -20.24 -17.85
CA PRO A 96 6.73 -20.99 -17.04
C PRO A 96 6.68 -20.61 -15.56
N HIS A 97 6.44 -19.33 -15.28
CA HIS A 97 6.45 -18.79 -13.93
C HIS A 97 5.18 -19.13 -13.12
N LEU A 98 4.01 -19.23 -13.79
CA LEU A 98 2.76 -19.68 -13.18
C LEU A 98 2.70 -21.20 -13.00
N LEU A 99 3.26 -21.99 -13.92
CA LEU A 99 3.28 -23.46 -13.81
C LEU A 99 4.18 -23.93 -12.66
N MET A 100 5.38 -23.33 -12.53
CA MET A 100 6.32 -23.63 -11.44
C MET A 100 5.77 -23.20 -10.07
N LYS A 101 5.03 -22.08 -10.01
CA LYS A 101 4.24 -21.72 -8.82
C LYS A 101 3.14 -22.76 -8.59
N GLY A 102 2.32 -23.10 -9.59
CA GLY A 102 1.24 -24.10 -9.43
C GLY A 102 1.67 -25.46 -8.89
N VAL A 103 2.83 -25.99 -9.32
CA VAL A 103 3.37 -27.28 -8.83
C VAL A 103 3.87 -27.18 -7.39
N SER A 104 4.63 -26.13 -7.05
CA SER A 104 5.05 -25.87 -5.66
C SER A 104 3.83 -25.74 -4.72
N TRP A 105 2.74 -25.16 -5.21
CA TRP A 105 1.52 -24.95 -4.43
C TRP A 105 0.67 -26.20 -4.26
N SER A 106 0.61 -27.06 -5.27
CA SER A 106 -0.05 -28.36 -5.18
C SER A 106 0.66 -29.24 -4.14
N LEU A 107 2.00 -29.17 -4.08
CA LEU A 107 2.81 -29.79 -3.05
C LEU A 107 2.60 -29.15 -1.67
N ASN A 108 2.43 -27.82 -1.58
CA ASN A 108 2.09 -27.15 -0.32
C ASN A 108 0.69 -27.52 0.18
N LEU A 109 -0.31 -27.66 -0.71
CA LEU A 109 -1.67 -28.05 -0.32
C LEU A 109 -1.72 -29.52 0.14
N LEU A 110 -1.08 -30.43 -0.60
CA LEU A 110 -0.92 -31.83 -0.18
C LEU A 110 -0.08 -31.94 1.09
N GLY A 111 0.91 -31.07 1.24
CA GLY A 111 1.68 -30.86 2.47
C GLY A 111 0.77 -30.43 3.63
N CYS A 112 -0.04 -29.39 3.47
CA CYS A 112 -0.98 -28.92 4.50
C CYS A 112 -1.98 -30.00 4.92
N ILE A 113 -2.51 -30.78 3.97
CA ILE A 113 -3.42 -31.89 4.26
C ILE A 113 -2.68 -33.03 4.99
N GLY A 114 -1.50 -33.42 4.50
CA GLY A 114 -0.66 -34.44 5.14
C GLY A 114 -0.20 -34.03 6.54
N LEU A 115 0.18 -32.77 6.72
CA LEU A 115 0.61 -32.18 7.99
C LEU A 115 -0.55 -31.95 8.95
N GLY A 116 -1.76 -31.70 8.44
CA GLY A 116 -2.98 -31.69 9.24
C GLY A 116 -3.25 -33.06 9.87
N LEU A 117 -2.99 -34.14 9.13
CA LEU A 117 -3.09 -35.51 9.65
C LEU A 117 -1.98 -35.82 10.66
N VAL A 118 -0.75 -35.34 10.45
CA VAL A 118 0.35 -35.47 11.41
C VAL A 118 0.08 -34.65 12.68
N SER A 119 -0.42 -33.42 12.55
CA SER A 119 -0.83 -32.56 13.67
C SER A 119 -1.91 -33.21 14.52
N LEU A 120 -2.86 -33.91 13.91
CA LEU A 120 -3.87 -34.73 14.61
C LEU A 120 -3.22 -35.84 15.45
N GLY A 121 -2.18 -36.49 14.91
CA GLY A 121 -1.40 -37.50 15.62
C GLY A 121 -0.60 -36.93 16.79
N VAL A 122 0.07 -35.79 16.59
CA VAL A 122 0.83 -35.08 17.65
C VAL A 122 -0.11 -34.56 18.74
N TYR A 123 -1.29 -34.04 18.38
CA TYR A 123 -2.32 -33.62 19.34
C TYR A 123 -2.81 -34.77 20.22
N TYR A 124 -3.05 -35.95 19.61
CA TYR A 124 -3.46 -37.12 20.38
C TYR A 124 -2.40 -37.52 21.43
N HIS A 125 -1.13 -37.23 21.15
CA HIS A 125 -0.03 -37.42 22.09
C HIS A 125 0.04 -36.32 23.17
N TYR A 126 -0.16 -35.05 22.80
CA TYR A 126 -0.06 -33.90 23.70
C TYR A 126 -1.25 -33.75 24.68
N LYS A 127 -2.46 -34.17 24.28
CA LYS A 127 -3.67 -34.08 25.12
C LYS A 127 -3.57 -34.91 26.42
N LYS A 128 -2.65 -35.87 26.49
CA LYS A 128 -2.44 -36.67 27.69
C LYS A 128 -1.86 -35.89 28.88
N THR A 129 -1.41 -34.63 28.70
CA THR A 129 -0.58 -33.96 29.72
C THR A 129 -1.07 -32.61 30.24
N THR A 130 -2.12 -31.96 29.70
CA THR A 130 -2.51 -30.61 30.16
C THR A 130 -4.00 -30.27 30.02
N ASN A 131 -4.52 -29.45 30.95
CA ASN A 131 -5.87 -28.85 30.87
C ASN A 131 -5.87 -27.67 29.87
N PRO A 132 -6.90 -27.52 29.01
CA PRO A 132 -6.94 -26.43 28.05
C PRO A 132 -7.21 -25.08 28.76
N PRO A 133 -6.46 -24.01 28.44
CA PRO A 133 -6.73 -22.68 28.96
C PRO A 133 -8.05 -22.12 28.39
N LYS A 134 -8.73 -21.25 29.14
CA LYS A 134 -9.87 -20.48 28.63
C LYS A 134 -9.41 -19.66 27.42
N PRO A 135 -10.17 -19.62 26.31
CA PRO A 135 -9.88 -18.80 25.15
C PRO A 135 -10.08 -17.33 25.51
N LEU A 136 -9.04 -16.72 26.10
CA LEU A 136 -8.95 -15.27 26.21
C LEU A 136 -8.22 -14.80 24.96
N LEU A 137 -8.85 -13.89 24.22
CA LEU A 137 -8.13 -12.99 23.33
C LEU A 137 -6.99 -12.38 24.16
N PRO A 138 -5.71 -12.71 23.90
CA PRO A 138 -4.63 -12.22 24.73
C PRO A 138 -4.44 -10.73 24.42
N GLN A 139 -5.12 -9.85 25.17
CA GLN A 139 -4.89 -8.40 25.22
C GLN A 139 -4.61 -7.75 23.85
N VAL A 140 -5.30 -8.16 22.77
CA VAL A 140 -5.08 -7.61 21.41
C VAL A 140 -5.85 -6.30 21.20
N THR A 141 -6.10 -5.59 22.29
CA THR A 141 -6.92 -4.39 22.34
C THR A 141 -6.04 -3.26 22.81
N VAL A 142 -6.02 -2.20 22.02
CA VAL A 142 -5.39 -0.94 22.37
C VAL A 142 -6.49 0.09 22.50
N GLU A 143 -6.52 0.80 23.61
CA GLU A 143 -7.47 1.89 23.83
C GLU A 143 -6.80 3.19 23.45
N ILE A 144 -7.45 3.98 22.59
CA ILE A 144 -6.99 5.35 22.38
C ILE A 144 -7.23 6.10 23.70
N PRO A 145 -6.21 6.74 24.28
CA PRO A 145 -6.41 7.46 25.53
C PRO A 145 -7.47 8.56 25.37
N PRO A 146 -8.10 9.01 26.46
CA PRO A 146 -8.99 10.16 26.42
C PRO A 146 -8.30 11.36 25.79
N ARG A 147 -9.06 12.16 25.03
CA ARG A 147 -8.53 13.30 24.27
C ARG A 147 -7.69 14.25 25.13
N GLU A 148 -8.07 14.48 26.38
CA GLU A 148 -7.33 15.34 27.31
C GLU A 148 -5.86 14.92 27.48
N LYS A 149 -5.58 13.61 27.45
CA LYS A 149 -4.21 13.08 27.50
C LYS A 149 -3.52 13.17 26.13
N LEU A 150 -4.28 12.98 25.06
CA LEU A 150 -3.80 13.00 23.69
C LEU A 150 -3.45 14.41 23.19
N ASP A 151 -4.24 15.42 23.55
CA ASP A 151 -3.97 16.83 23.27
C ASP A 151 -2.74 17.33 24.03
N ALA A 152 -2.39 16.68 25.16
CA ALA A 152 -1.12 16.92 25.85
C ALA A 152 0.08 16.27 25.15
N ASP A 153 -0.16 15.16 24.42
CA ASP A 153 0.88 14.42 23.67
C ASP A 153 1.04 14.90 22.22
N LEU A 154 0.03 15.60 21.67
CA LEU A 154 0.13 16.24 20.36
C LEU A 154 1.08 17.43 20.43
N PRO A 155 1.90 17.66 19.39
CA PRO A 155 2.77 18.80 19.37
C PRO A 155 1.91 20.07 19.36
N SER A 156 2.05 20.91 20.40
CA SER A 156 1.28 22.15 20.48
C SER A 156 1.47 22.98 19.20
N GLN A 157 0.47 23.79 18.84
CA GLN A 157 0.61 24.72 17.72
C GLN A 157 1.87 25.61 17.86
N GLY A 158 2.20 26.01 19.09
CA GLY A 158 3.42 26.75 19.40
C GLY A 158 4.69 25.95 19.12
N PHE A 159 4.70 24.65 19.42
CA PHE A 159 5.80 23.75 19.08
C PHE A 159 5.96 23.62 17.56
N ILE A 160 4.87 23.40 16.80
CA ILE A 160 4.96 23.29 15.34
C ILE A 160 5.41 24.61 14.71
N GLN A 161 4.96 25.75 15.22
CA GLN A 161 5.42 27.06 14.77
C GLN A 161 6.91 27.30 15.07
N ASP A 162 7.37 26.89 16.26
CA ASP A 162 8.80 26.96 16.60
C ASP A 162 9.64 26.04 15.71
N LEU A 163 9.16 24.82 15.48
CA LEU A 163 9.79 23.86 14.58
C LEU A 163 9.85 24.38 13.14
N GLY A 164 8.75 24.97 12.67
CA GLY A 164 8.65 25.63 11.38
C GLY A 164 9.64 26.79 11.25
N ARG A 165 9.79 27.60 12.30
CA ARG A 165 10.78 28.68 12.37
C ARG A 165 12.22 28.15 12.30
N ARG A 166 12.53 27.06 13.00
CA ARG A 166 13.87 26.44 13.04
C ARG A 166 14.25 25.75 11.73
N HIS A 167 13.30 25.08 11.07
CA HIS A 167 13.57 24.19 9.94
C HIS A 167 12.96 24.66 8.61
N GLY A 168 12.40 25.87 8.59
CA GLY A 168 11.98 26.60 7.40
C GLY A 168 10.73 26.04 6.74
N PHE A 169 9.65 25.88 7.49
CA PHE A 169 8.29 25.63 6.98
C PHE A 169 7.25 26.42 7.79
N THR A 170 6.08 26.70 7.24
CA THR A 170 5.00 27.41 7.94
C THR A 170 4.01 26.44 8.61
N LEU A 171 3.22 26.94 9.56
CA LEU A 171 2.15 26.15 10.17
C LEU A 171 1.12 25.70 9.13
N GLU A 172 0.86 26.54 8.13
CA GLU A 172 -0.04 26.25 7.01
C GLU A 172 0.52 25.17 6.09
N GLU A 173 1.82 25.21 5.78
CA GLU A 173 2.49 24.14 5.03
C GLU A 173 2.44 22.82 5.80
N TYR A 174 2.66 22.85 7.12
CA TYR A 174 2.52 21.67 7.97
C TYR A 174 1.10 21.11 7.99
N LYS A 175 0.10 21.95 8.23
CA LYS A 175 -1.32 21.55 8.21
C LYS A 175 -1.72 20.96 6.86
N ALA A 176 -1.34 21.62 5.77
CA ALA A 176 -1.58 21.09 4.43
C ALA A 176 -0.92 19.72 4.22
N ALA A 177 0.32 19.54 4.69
CA ALA A 177 1.00 18.25 4.61
C ALA A 177 0.35 17.17 5.50
N ALA A 178 -0.14 17.55 6.68
CA ALA A 178 -0.84 16.67 7.63
C ALA A 178 -2.21 16.23 7.12
N ASP A 179 -2.95 17.16 6.51
CA ASP A 179 -4.27 16.92 5.92
C ASP A 179 -4.20 15.97 4.72
N HIS A 180 -3.06 15.89 4.02
CA HIS A 180 -2.90 15.11 2.78
C HIS A 180 -2.54 13.63 2.97
N ALA A 181 -3.03 13.01 4.05
CA ALA A 181 -2.83 11.59 4.39
C ALA A 181 -1.36 11.17 4.58
N TYR A 182 -0.40 12.09 4.43
CA TYR A 182 1.00 11.83 4.73
C TYR A 182 1.29 12.11 6.20
N PRO A 183 2.05 11.23 6.86
CA PRO A 183 2.14 11.24 8.30
C PRO A 183 3.19 12.25 8.76
N VAL A 184 3.16 13.53 8.35
CA VAL A 184 4.05 14.54 8.98
C VAL A 184 3.81 14.56 10.49
N ASP A 185 2.56 14.47 10.92
CA ASP A 185 2.19 14.32 12.33
C ASP A 185 2.81 13.09 12.97
N TYR A 186 2.68 11.93 12.32
CA TYR A 186 3.27 10.71 12.86
C TYR A 186 4.81 10.74 12.81
N HIS A 187 5.42 11.37 11.83
CA HIS A 187 6.86 11.57 11.81
C HIS A 187 7.31 12.46 12.98
N VAL A 188 6.58 13.54 13.28
CA VAL A 188 6.83 14.38 14.48
C VAL A 188 6.65 13.58 15.76
N GLN A 189 5.54 12.83 15.89
CA GLN A 189 5.28 11.99 17.06
C GLN A 189 6.38 10.92 17.26
N MET A 190 6.84 10.27 16.19
CA MET A 190 7.91 9.28 16.24
C MET A 190 9.26 9.89 16.61
N THR A 191 9.55 11.08 16.08
CA THR A 191 10.75 11.85 16.44
C THR A 191 10.71 12.23 17.92
N GLN A 192 9.57 12.73 18.42
CA GLN A 192 9.40 13.10 19.81
C GLN A 192 9.50 11.90 20.75
N MET A 193 8.91 10.76 20.37
CA MET A 193 9.09 9.49 21.10
C MET A 193 10.57 9.15 21.24
N LEU A 194 11.34 9.24 20.15
CA LEU A 194 12.76 8.93 20.20
C LEU A 194 13.49 9.85 21.17
N ILE A 195 13.29 11.16 21.02
CA ILE A 195 13.94 12.16 21.85
C ILE A 195 13.64 11.86 23.32
N ASN A 196 12.36 11.65 23.67
CA ASN A 196 11.95 11.34 25.04
C ASN A 196 12.62 10.06 25.58
N ARG A 197 12.71 9.01 24.77
CA ARG A 197 13.38 7.76 25.17
C ARG A 197 14.87 7.93 25.39
N LEU A 198 15.52 8.66 24.49
CA LEU A 198 16.94 8.93 24.56
C LEU A 198 17.23 9.77 25.80
N THR A 199 16.46 10.84 26.04
CA THR A 199 16.53 11.65 27.26
C THR A 199 16.38 10.78 28.52
N GLN A 200 15.34 9.94 28.60
CA GLN A 200 15.14 9.03 29.74
C GLN A 200 16.27 8.00 29.92
N ALA A 201 16.85 7.51 28.82
CA ALA A 201 17.97 6.59 28.89
C ALA A 201 19.24 7.27 29.41
N ILE A 202 19.51 8.48 28.93
CA ILE A 202 20.63 9.32 29.37
C ILE A 202 20.46 9.70 30.85
N GLU A 203 19.27 10.13 31.27
CA GLU A 203 18.96 10.49 32.66
C GLU A 203 19.10 9.30 33.60
N ARG A 204 18.64 8.11 33.20
CA ARG A 204 18.83 6.88 34.00
C ARG A 204 20.31 6.52 34.11
N ALA A 205 21.06 6.56 33.01
CA ALA A 205 22.49 6.31 33.02
C ALA A 205 23.24 7.31 33.93
N ALA A 206 22.82 8.58 33.93
CA ALA A 206 23.37 9.61 34.82
C ALA A 206 23.00 9.37 36.30
N HIS A 207 21.76 8.96 36.59
CA HIS A 207 21.27 8.75 37.95
C HIS A 207 21.85 7.48 38.60
N GLU A 208 22.04 6.41 37.82
CA GLU A 208 22.56 5.14 38.33
C GLU A 208 24.03 5.21 38.78
N GLN A 209 24.68 6.37 38.68
CA GLN A 209 26.10 6.60 39.01
C GLN A 209 27.01 5.53 38.39
N GLN A 210 26.61 4.96 37.25
CA GLN A 210 27.55 4.23 36.43
C GLN A 210 28.55 5.26 35.93
N ASP A 211 29.84 4.97 36.06
CA ASP A 211 30.92 5.78 35.48
C ASP A 211 30.74 5.82 33.95
N LEU A 212 29.83 6.68 33.48
CA LEU A 212 29.45 6.76 32.09
C LEU A 212 30.60 7.44 31.37
N THR A 213 31.44 6.63 30.75
CA THR A 213 32.51 7.13 29.91
C THR A 213 31.94 7.73 28.63
N VAL A 214 32.70 8.58 27.95
CA VAL A 214 32.33 9.09 26.61
C VAL A 214 31.96 7.93 25.68
N LYS A 215 32.71 6.83 25.74
CA LYS A 215 32.42 5.61 24.99
C LYS A 215 31.09 4.95 25.39
N GLY A 216 30.80 4.86 26.68
CA GLY A 216 29.52 4.32 27.17
C GLY A 216 28.33 5.16 26.73
N LEU A 217 28.45 6.48 26.79
CA LEU A 217 27.43 7.41 26.29
C LEU A 217 27.25 7.27 24.77
N ARG A 218 28.34 7.20 24.00
CA ARG A 218 28.30 7.00 22.54
C ARG A 218 27.60 5.67 22.21
N GLN A 219 27.92 4.57 22.91
CA GLN A 219 27.24 3.29 22.71
C GLN A 219 25.75 3.32 23.04
N LEU A 220 25.36 4.04 24.10
CA LEU A 220 23.96 4.23 24.47
C LEU A 220 23.20 5.01 23.38
N ILE A 221 23.79 6.11 22.90
CA ILE A 221 23.24 6.91 21.79
C ILE A 221 23.15 6.04 20.54
N GLU A 222 24.21 5.33 20.17
CA GLU A 222 24.25 4.43 19.01
C GLU A 222 23.17 3.37 19.09
N GLN A 223 22.97 2.74 20.26
CA GLN A 223 21.94 1.72 20.44
C GLN A 223 20.54 2.30 20.18
N HIS A 224 20.24 3.47 20.76
CA HIS A 224 18.93 4.10 20.59
C HIS A 224 18.72 4.70 19.19
N VAL A 225 19.77 5.24 18.58
CA VAL A 225 19.77 5.72 17.20
C VAL A 225 19.65 4.55 16.23
N ASP A 226 20.26 3.40 16.52
CA ASP A 226 20.13 2.20 15.70
C ASP A 226 18.75 1.58 15.84
N ASP A 227 18.20 1.53 17.05
CA ASP A 227 16.81 1.14 17.26
C ASP A 227 15.87 2.10 16.54
N PHE A 228 16.12 3.41 16.61
CA PHE A 228 15.35 4.40 15.86
C PHE A 228 15.50 4.21 14.37
N LEU A 229 16.70 4.22 13.81
CA LEU A 229 16.95 4.01 12.38
C LEU A 229 16.39 2.67 11.91
N HIS A 230 16.34 1.65 12.76
CA HIS A 230 15.71 0.37 12.47
C HIS A 230 14.17 0.50 12.39
N HIS A 231 13.54 1.27 13.27
CA HIS A 231 12.08 1.48 13.28
C HIS A 231 11.60 2.59 12.32
N TRP A 232 12.39 3.63 12.18
CA TRP A 232 12.18 4.85 11.41
C TRP A 232 12.68 4.69 9.98
N GLY A 233 13.84 4.05 9.76
CA GLY A 233 14.25 3.60 8.43
C GLY A 233 13.22 2.65 7.81
N LYS A 234 12.60 1.78 8.61
CA LYS A 234 11.44 1.00 8.17
C LYS A 234 10.26 1.85 7.66
N ALA A 235 10.04 3.04 8.25
CA ALA A 235 8.95 3.95 7.91
C ALA A 235 9.31 4.99 6.82
N ILE A 236 10.58 5.42 6.73
CA ILE A 236 11.05 6.55 5.90
C ILE A 236 12.02 6.13 4.78
N LEU A 237 12.37 4.85 4.61
CA LEU A 237 13.14 4.34 3.44
C LEU A 237 12.36 4.41 2.10
N PHE A 238 11.55 5.44 1.93
CA PHE A 238 11.03 5.96 0.68
C PHE A 238 12.06 6.69 -0.16
N LEU A 239 13.20 7.14 0.37
CA LEU A 239 14.15 7.96 -0.40
C LEU A 239 15.50 7.26 -0.60
N HIS A 240 15.90 7.18 -1.87
CA HIS A 240 17.14 6.55 -2.37
C HIS A 240 18.42 7.09 -1.68
N ASP A 241 18.35 8.29 -1.10
CA ASP A 241 19.48 8.95 -0.45
C ASP A 241 19.50 8.75 1.08
N ALA A 242 18.46 8.12 1.64
CA ALA A 242 18.35 7.91 3.09
C ALA A 242 19.32 6.85 3.62
N VAL A 243 19.90 5.97 2.78
CA VAL A 243 20.95 5.04 3.24
C VAL A 243 22.29 5.75 3.41
N GLY A 244 22.65 6.63 2.45
CA GLY A 244 23.82 7.51 2.59
C GLY A 244 23.64 8.48 3.77
N ARG A 245 22.47 9.13 3.82
CA ARG A 245 22.11 10.02 4.92
C ARG A 245 21.85 9.32 6.25
N ALA A 246 21.54 8.03 6.29
CA ALA A 246 21.49 7.29 7.57
C ALA A 246 22.88 7.07 8.13
N GLY A 247 23.88 6.87 7.26
CA GLY A 247 25.29 6.86 7.66
C GLY A 247 25.74 8.23 8.17
N GLU A 248 25.35 9.31 7.47
CA GLU A 248 25.63 10.69 7.91
C GLU A 248 24.90 11.02 9.21
N LEU A 249 23.61 10.71 9.31
CA LEU A 249 22.79 10.89 10.51
C LEU A 249 23.39 10.13 11.67
N ARG A 250 23.73 8.84 11.48
CA ARG A 250 24.44 8.04 12.49
C ARG A 250 25.76 8.73 12.87
N SER A 251 26.55 9.19 11.91
CA SER A 251 27.82 9.85 12.18
C SER A 251 27.64 11.14 12.98
N GLU A 252 26.62 11.95 12.66
CA GLU A 252 26.28 13.18 13.38
C GLU A 252 25.78 12.87 14.80
N PHE A 253 24.97 11.83 15.00
CA PHE A 253 24.58 11.37 16.34
C PHE A 253 25.77 10.85 17.17
N THR A 254 26.70 10.15 16.55
CA THR A 254 27.88 9.58 17.24
C THR A 254 28.96 10.61 17.53
N ARG A 255 28.94 11.74 16.80
CA ARG A 255 29.67 12.95 17.16
C ARG A 255 29.00 13.56 18.39
N VAL A 256 29.23 12.95 19.54
CA VAL A 256 28.98 13.58 20.83
C VAL A 256 29.79 14.87 20.80
N ASP A 257 29.11 16.00 20.63
CA ASP A 257 29.76 17.28 20.74
C ASP A 257 30.21 17.42 22.19
N LEU A 258 31.48 17.08 22.44
CA LEU A 258 32.08 17.13 23.76
C LEU A 258 32.02 18.55 24.35
N ASN A 259 31.78 19.58 23.53
CA ASN A 259 31.56 20.95 23.99
C ASN A 259 30.19 21.14 24.67
N LEU A 260 29.23 20.21 24.47
CA LEU A 260 27.96 20.20 25.20
C LEU A 260 28.09 19.60 26.60
N LEU A 261 29.16 18.85 26.87
CA LEU A 261 29.43 18.28 28.17
C LEU A 261 30.07 19.34 29.07
N PRO A 262 29.59 19.53 30.31
CA PRO A 262 30.24 20.41 31.26
C PRO A 262 31.64 19.85 31.54
N THR A 263 32.66 20.53 31.04
CA THR A 263 34.04 20.23 31.38
C THR A 263 34.27 20.64 32.84
N ASN A 264 34.00 19.73 33.76
CA ASN A 264 34.62 19.77 35.08
C ASN A 264 36.11 19.39 34.92
N THR A 265 36.84 20.17 34.13
CA THR A 265 38.29 20.10 34.08
C THR A 265 38.80 20.78 35.34
N ALA A 266 38.84 20.03 36.45
CA ALA A 266 39.97 20.17 37.35
C ALA A 266 41.21 19.98 36.46
N ALA A 267 42.01 21.04 36.33
CA ALA A 267 43.10 21.15 35.36
C ALA A 267 43.95 19.87 35.31
N VAL A 268 43.76 19.07 34.26
CA VAL A 268 44.69 17.97 33.95
C VAL A 268 46.01 18.66 33.57
N PRO A 269 47.15 18.34 34.22
CA PRO A 269 48.41 19.00 33.97
C PRO A 269 48.79 18.80 32.49
N THR A 270 48.86 19.90 31.74
CA THR A 270 49.28 19.89 30.35
C THR A 270 50.79 19.62 30.28
N SER A 271 51.20 18.35 30.24
CA SER A 271 52.55 17.99 29.81
C SER A 271 52.62 18.08 28.29
N SER A 272 53.32 19.10 27.80
CA SER A 272 53.56 19.35 26.38
C SER A 272 54.45 18.27 25.76
N SER A 273 53.86 17.35 24.97
CA SER A 273 54.62 16.61 23.95
C SER A 273 53.90 16.76 22.61
N ALA A 274 54.54 17.51 21.71
CA ALA A 274 54.07 17.75 20.35
C ALA A 274 54.17 16.45 19.52
N GLY A 275 53.09 16.09 18.82
CA GLY A 275 53.15 15.19 17.66
C GLY A 275 52.29 13.91 17.69
N GLY A 276 51.57 13.60 18.76
CA GLY A 276 50.70 12.41 18.82
C GLY A 276 49.30 12.67 18.25
N ALA A 277 48.77 11.74 17.45
CA ALA A 277 47.36 11.71 17.07
C ALA A 277 46.51 11.91 18.34
N ARG A 278 45.58 12.87 18.31
CA ARG A 278 44.65 13.12 19.41
C ARG A 278 43.84 11.85 19.63
N HIS A 279 44.23 11.03 20.61
CA HIS A 279 43.38 9.97 21.10
C HIS A 279 42.14 10.63 21.70
N GLU A 280 40.97 10.37 21.12
CA GLU A 280 39.70 10.70 21.77
C GLU A 280 39.70 10.04 23.16
N PRO A 281 39.34 10.79 24.22
CA PRO A 281 39.41 10.26 25.57
C PRO A 281 38.17 9.39 25.82
N ASP A 282 38.12 8.23 25.18
CA ASP A 282 37.01 7.26 25.27
C ASP A 282 36.69 6.85 26.71
N ASP A 283 37.71 6.86 27.59
CA ASP A 283 37.62 6.48 28.99
C ASP A 283 37.36 7.67 29.94
N MET A 284 37.17 8.89 29.41
CA MET A 284 36.85 10.06 30.23
C MET A 284 35.44 9.91 30.82
N GLN A 285 35.35 9.98 32.15
CA GLN A 285 34.07 10.01 32.84
C GLN A 285 33.31 11.29 32.51
N VAL A 286 32.03 11.14 32.17
CA VAL A 286 31.15 12.25 31.84
C VAL A 286 30.20 12.50 33.01
N SER A 287 30.27 13.70 33.58
CA SER A 287 29.24 14.14 34.54
C SER A 287 28.09 14.80 33.78
N LEU A 288 26.98 14.07 33.63
CA LEU A 288 25.78 14.57 32.98
C LEU A 288 24.88 15.26 34.02
N GLY A 289 25.10 16.57 34.21
CA GLY A 289 24.13 17.39 34.94
C GLY A 289 22.83 17.56 34.13
N PRO A 290 21.70 17.95 34.76
CA PRO A 290 20.41 18.13 34.07
C PRO A 290 20.49 19.03 32.83
N THR A 291 21.28 20.10 32.91
CA THR A 291 21.51 21.03 31.78
C THR A 291 22.25 20.38 30.61
N ALA A 292 23.13 19.40 30.86
CA ALA A 292 23.82 18.68 29.81
C ALA A 292 22.87 17.74 29.06
N CYS A 293 22.01 17.03 29.81
CA CYS A 293 20.97 16.17 29.25
C CYS A 293 20.00 16.97 28.37
N GLU A 294 19.58 18.16 28.82
CA GLU A 294 18.69 19.04 28.06
C GLU A 294 19.36 19.54 26.77
N LYS A 295 20.60 20.04 26.84
CA LYS A 295 21.35 20.49 25.65
C LYS A 295 21.54 19.38 24.62
N MET A 296 21.88 18.19 25.09
CA MET A 296 22.09 17.02 24.24
C MET A 296 20.77 16.57 23.59
N SER A 297 19.68 16.52 24.36
CA SER A 297 18.34 16.21 23.83
C SER A 297 17.90 17.22 22.76
N ARG A 298 18.16 18.51 22.99
CA ARG A 298 17.86 19.58 22.03
C ARG A 298 18.70 19.48 20.75
N HIS A 299 19.98 19.16 20.89
CA HIS A 299 20.86 18.93 19.73
C HIS A 299 20.36 17.75 18.88
N PHE A 300 19.94 16.65 19.52
CA PHE A 300 19.34 15.52 18.83
C PHE A 300 18.03 15.87 18.16
N GLU A 301 17.17 16.63 18.84
CA GLU A 301 15.94 17.16 18.28
C GLU A 301 16.18 17.97 16.99
N ASP A 302 17.06 18.97 17.06
CA ASP A 302 17.40 19.83 15.91
C ASP A 302 17.96 19.01 14.75
N THR A 303 18.77 18.00 15.06
CA THR A 303 19.34 17.09 14.05
C THR A 303 18.24 16.29 13.37
N LEU A 304 17.38 15.57 14.13
CA LEU A 304 16.31 14.76 13.56
C LEU A 304 15.37 15.59 12.68
N TYR A 305 14.94 16.75 13.17
CA TYR A 305 14.00 17.58 12.44
C TYR A 305 14.60 18.25 11.22
N THR A 306 15.89 18.57 11.23
CA THR A 306 16.59 19.03 10.02
C THR A 306 16.54 17.96 8.91
N TYR A 307 16.85 16.71 9.25
CA TYR A 307 16.76 15.62 8.28
C TYR A 307 15.31 15.32 7.87
N LEU A 308 14.39 15.32 8.82
CA LEU A 308 12.98 15.03 8.57
C LEU A 308 12.34 16.06 7.65
N THR A 309 12.56 17.35 7.91
CA THR A 309 12.00 18.44 7.10
C THR A 309 12.64 18.53 5.73
N ALA A 310 13.95 18.25 5.61
CA ALA A 310 14.61 18.08 4.32
C ALA A 310 13.96 16.94 3.53
N ASN A 311 13.65 15.81 4.18
CA ASN A 311 12.95 14.70 3.54
C ASN A 311 11.51 15.04 3.13
N TRP A 312 10.77 15.79 3.95
CA TRP A 312 9.43 16.28 3.61
C TRP A 312 9.46 17.18 2.37
N LYS A 313 10.41 18.13 2.32
CA LYS A 313 10.62 19.02 1.17
C LYS A 313 10.95 18.23 -0.09
N LEU A 314 11.91 17.29 -0.01
CA LEU A 314 12.30 16.44 -1.14
C LEU A 314 11.18 15.52 -1.62
N SER A 315 10.32 15.07 -0.70
CA SER A 315 9.17 14.22 -1.02
C SER A 315 7.96 15.01 -1.52
N GLY A 316 8.07 16.34 -1.63
CA GLY A 316 6.97 17.21 -2.06
C GLY A 316 5.81 17.26 -1.05
N TYR A 317 6.05 16.99 0.24
CA TYR A 317 4.98 17.01 1.25
C TYR A 317 4.40 18.41 1.43
N PHE A 318 5.23 19.43 1.29
CA PHE A 318 4.83 20.84 1.32
C PHE A 318 4.47 21.39 -0.06
N ASP A 319 4.56 20.58 -1.12
CA ASP A 319 4.19 21.04 -2.45
C ASP A 319 2.67 20.88 -2.66
N PRO A 320 1.90 21.99 -2.74
CA PRO A 320 0.46 21.92 -2.97
C PRO A 320 0.10 21.32 -4.34
N TYR A 321 1.06 21.19 -5.26
CA TYR A 321 0.87 20.59 -6.59
C TYR A 321 1.09 19.09 -6.60
N THR A 322 1.89 18.53 -5.68
CA THR A 322 2.13 17.09 -5.58
C THR A 322 0.81 16.32 -5.33
N TYR A 323 -0.22 17.00 -4.82
CA TYR A 323 -1.55 16.44 -4.54
C TYR A 323 -2.71 17.24 -5.12
N LYS A 324 -2.51 18.00 -6.20
CA LYS A 324 -3.63 18.72 -6.84
C LYS A 324 -4.74 17.72 -7.19
N GLU A 325 -5.94 18.00 -6.66
CA GLU A 325 -7.17 17.21 -6.80
C GLU A 325 -7.48 16.75 -8.24
N GLY A 326 -6.98 17.46 -9.26
CA GLY A 326 -7.17 17.10 -10.67
C GLY A 326 -6.24 16.01 -11.23
N PHE A 327 -5.14 15.66 -10.53
CA PHE A 327 -4.19 14.63 -11.00
C PHE A 327 -4.63 13.21 -10.63
N PHE A 328 -5.42 13.10 -9.56
CA PHE A 328 -6.26 11.94 -9.27
C PHE A 328 -7.64 12.17 -9.87
N GLY A 329 -7.72 12.43 -11.18
CA GLY A 329 -8.98 12.24 -11.89
C GLY A 329 -9.54 10.85 -11.56
N PRO A 330 -10.88 10.65 -11.56
CA PRO A 330 -11.50 9.37 -11.21
C PRO A 330 -10.80 8.24 -11.96
N ARG A 331 -9.90 7.54 -11.27
CA ARG A 331 -9.24 6.38 -11.82
C ARG A 331 -10.27 5.29 -11.68
N MET A 332 -10.93 4.95 -12.80
CA MET A 332 -11.53 3.64 -12.90
C MET A 332 -10.42 2.66 -12.50
N SER A 333 -10.59 1.97 -11.37
CA SER A 333 -9.69 0.86 -11.08
C SER A 333 -9.77 -0.10 -12.26
N ASN A 334 -8.70 -0.81 -12.59
CA ASN A 334 -8.73 -1.82 -13.65
C ASN A 334 -9.83 -2.90 -13.39
N GLU A 335 -10.33 -2.98 -12.16
CA GLU A 335 -11.48 -3.78 -11.75
C GLU A 335 -12.81 -3.28 -12.34
N ALA A 336 -12.97 -1.96 -12.56
CA ALA A 336 -14.10 -1.36 -13.28
C ALA A 336 -13.93 -1.43 -14.81
N GLU A 337 -12.69 -1.55 -15.30
CA GLU A 337 -12.38 -1.59 -16.75
C GLU A 337 -12.84 -2.89 -17.44
N THR A 338 -12.96 -3.99 -16.68
CA THR A 338 -13.32 -5.32 -17.23
C THR A 338 -14.81 -5.69 -17.12
N VAL A 339 -15.60 -4.90 -16.40
CA VAL A 339 -17.05 -5.07 -16.31
C VAL A 339 -17.68 -3.96 -17.14
N ASN A 340 -18.17 -4.30 -18.34
CA ASN A 340 -18.96 -3.38 -19.16
C ASN A 340 -20.27 -3.06 -18.42
N VAL A 341 -20.23 -2.05 -17.57
CA VAL A 341 -21.31 -1.57 -16.70
C VAL A 341 -22.31 -0.71 -17.46
N GLY A 342 -22.78 -1.16 -18.63
CA GLY A 342 -24.03 -0.68 -19.24
C GLY A 342 -24.17 0.83 -19.48
N THR A 343 -23.12 1.63 -19.33
CA THR A 343 -23.11 3.04 -19.66
C THR A 343 -23.03 3.13 -21.17
N ARG A 344 -24.20 3.29 -21.80
CA ARG A 344 -24.26 3.90 -23.13
C ARG A 344 -23.48 5.20 -23.04
N THR A 345 -22.42 5.27 -23.83
CA THR A 345 -21.73 6.49 -24.22
C THR A 345 -22.78 7.46 -24.75
N ALA A 346 -23.27 8.35 -23.88
CA ALA A 346 -23.66 9.68 -24.30
C ALA A 346 -22.33 10.35 -24.67
N SER A 347 -22.11 10.42 -25.96
CA SER A 347 -20.96 11.01 -26.62
C SER A 347 -20.77 12.46 -26.22
N TYR A 348 -20.16 12.78 -25.08
CA TYR A 348 -19.45 14.04 -24.85
C TYR A 348 -18.30 13.86 -23.83
N LEU A 349 -17.09 13.97 -24.38
CA LEU A 349 -15.83 14.46 -23.79
C LEU A 349 -15.03 13.55 -22.84
N VAL A 350 -14.40 12.54 -23.45
CA VAL A 350 -12.95 12.33 -23.28
C VAL A 350 -12.23 13.64 -23.68
N PRO A 351 -11.19 14.14 -22.99
CA PRO A 351 -10.28 15.13 -23.56
C PRO A 351 -9.65 14.45 -24.78
N SER A 352 -10.21 14.73 -25.94
CA SER A 352 -10.01 13.91 -27.11
C SER A 352 -8.56 14.02 -27.57
N LEU A 353 -8.06 12.96 -28.22
CA LEU A 353 -6.90 13.02 -29.11
C LEU A 353 -7.04 14.21 -30.10
N ASP A 354 -8.28 14.58 -30.41
CA ASP A 354 -8.70 15.77 -31.15
C ASP A 354 -8.35 17.10 -30.46
N SER A 355 -8.25 17.19 -29.14
CA SER A 355 -7.78 18.41 -28.44
C SER A 355 -6.28 18.58 -28.51
N ASP A 356 -5.50 17.49 -28.52
CA ASP A 356 -4.05 17.55 -28.76
C ASP A 356 -3.73 17.71 -30.24
N ILE A 357 -4.52 17.11 -31.14
CA ILE A 357 -4.48 17.37 -32.58
C ILE A 357 -4.92 18.80 -32.85
N LYS A 358 -6.03 19.30 -32.29
CA LYS A 358 -6.45 20.71 -32.45
C LYS A 358 -5.50 21.68 -31.77
N ARG A 359 -4.86 21.33 -30.66
CA ARG A 359 -3.85 22.17 -30.01
C ARG A 359 -2.59 22.21 -30.86
N LYS A 360 -2.19 21.10 -31.48
CA LYS A 360 -1.07 21.03 -32.42
C LYS A 360 -1.39 21.77 -33.73
N GLU A 361 -2.58 21.59 -34.28
CA GLU A 361 -3.11 22.33 -35.43
C GLU A 361 -3.23 23.81 -35.12
N GLN A 362 -3.69 24.21 -33.94
CA GLN A 362 -3.72 25.62 -33.50
C GLN A 362 -2.32 26.19 -33.31
N LEU A 363 -1.36 25.39 -32.83
CA LEU A 363 0.04 25.82 -32.72
C LEU A 363 0.68 25.97 -34.10
N ASP A 364 0.38 25.06 -35.02
CA ASP A 364 0.88 25.07 -36.39
C ASP A 364 0.20 26.16 -37.24
N GLU A 365 -1.10 26.41 -37.03
CA GLU A 365 -1.88 27.52 -37.59
C GLU A 365 -1.35 28.85 -37.05
N LYS A 366 -1.10 28.95 -35.74
CA LYS A 366 -0.48 30.14 -35.12
C LYS A 366 0.91 30.39 -35.70
N ARG A 367 1.74 29.36 -35.86
CA ARG A 367 3.06 29.46 -36.51
C ARG A 367 2.95 29.84 -37.99
N ARG A 368 1.92 29.36 -38.71
CA ARG A 368 1.63 29.77 -40.10
C ARG A 368 1.19 31.22 -40.17
N LEU A 369 0.33 31.67 -39.27
CA LEU A 369 -0.15 33.05 -39.21
C LEU A 369 0.96 34.01 -38.82
N GLU A 370 1.81 33.65 -37.84
CA GLU A 370 3.00 34.42 -37.45
C GLU A 370 3.99 34.54 -38.62
N LYS A 371 4.23 33.47 -39.39
CA LYS A 371 5.04 33.51 -40.61
C LYS A 371 4.37 34.33 -41.74
N ALA A 372 3.05 34.28 -41.87
CA ALA A 372 2.32 35.08 -42.86
C ALA A 372 2.26 36.58 -42.48
N HIS A 373 2.37 36.90 -41.19
CA HIS A 373 2.39 38.27 -40.66
C HIS A 373 3.80 38.88 -40.68
N GLN A 374 4.86 38.07 -40.75
CA GLN A 374 6.23 38.54 -40.99
C GLN A 374 6.45 39.22 -42.36
N GLY A 375 5.42 39.33 -43.21
CA GLY A 375 5.47 40.05 -44.48
C GLY A 375 4.31 41.04 -44.75
N LYS A 376 3.44 41.32 -43.77
CA LYS A 376 2.28 42.23 -43.96
C LYS A 376 2.40 43.49 -43.11
N THR A 377 2.03 44.64 -43.66
CA THR A 377 1.99 45.92 -42.95
C THR A 377 0.85 45.94 -41.92
N SER A 378 1.04 46.68 -40.82
CA SER A 378 0.16 46.68 -39.64
C SER A 378 -1.32 46.98 -39.94
N GLU A 379 -1.62 47.76 -40.98
CA GLU A 379 -2.99 48.14 -41.35
C GLU A 379 -3.84 46.96 -41.86
N ALA A 380 -3.22 45.96 -42.51
CA ALA A 380 -3.97 44.81 -43.04
C ALA A 380 -4.46 43.88 -41.90
N VAL A 381 -3.65 43.74 -40.84
CA VAL A 381 -3.96 42.91 -39.68
C VAL A 381 -5.10 43.51 -38.85
N GLU A 382 -5.13 44.83 -38.72
CA GLU A 382 -6.17 45.52 -37.95
C GLU A 382 -7.56 45.40 -38.61
N LYS A 383 -7.61 45.44 -39.94
CA LYS A 383 -8.87 45.34 -40.70
C LYS A 383 -9.48 43.94 -40.66
N GLU A 384 -8.65 42.91 -40.58
CA GLU A 384 -9.07 41.51 -40.45
C GLU A 384 -9.58 41.22 -39.03
N ASN A 385 -8.87 41.70 -38.00
CA ASN A 385 -9.32 41.60 -36.61
C ASN A 385 -10.68 42.28 -36.36
N LYS A 386 -10.92 43.46 -36.94
CA LYS A 386 -12.21 44.17 -36.82
C LYS A 386 -13.38 43.36 -37.41
N LYS A 387 -13.17 42.63 -38.51
CA LYS A 387 -14.20 41.76 -39.10
C LYS A 387 -14.51 40.54 -38.22
N THR A 388 -13.49 39.92 -37.65
CA THR A 388 -13.65 38.75 -36.76
C THR A 388 -14.40 39.11 -35.48
N TRP A 389 -14.08 40.27 -34.89
CA TRP A 389 -14.80 40.80 -33.72
C TRP A 389 -16.27 41.14 -34.01
N ALA A 390 -16.55 41.74 -35.17
CA ALA A 390 -17.92 42.05 -35.58
C ALA A 390 -18.78 40.78 -35.81
N TRP A 391 -18.18 39.69 -36.29
CA TRP A 391 -18.86 38.40 -36.44
C TRP A 391 -19.15 37.74 -35.08
N ALA A 392 -18.20 37.77 -34.14
CA ALA A 392 -18.37 37.22 -32.80
C ALA A 392 -19.47 37.95 -32.01
N LEU A 393 -19.54 39.28 -32.13
CA LEU A 393 -20.59 40.11 -31.52
C LEU A 393 -21.99 39.85 -32.09
N LYS A 394 -22.11 39.37 -33.33
CA LYS A 394 -23.39 39.15 -34.00
C LYS A 394 -23.99 37.76 -33.75
N ASN A 395 -23.16 36.77 -33.37
CA ASN A 395 -23.58 35.37 -33.25
C ASN A 395 -23.60 34.83 -31.81
N PHE A 396 -23.13 35.60 -30.83
CA PHE A 396 -23.28 35.24 -29.42
C PHE A 396 -24.43 36.04 -28.81
N ASP A 397 -25.47 35.34 -28.35
CA ASP A 397 -26.54 35.89 -27.51
C ASP A 397 -26.00 36.18 -26.09
N THR A 398 -25.05 37.11 -26.05
CA THR A 398 -24.32 37.55 -24.85
C THR A 398 -25.28 38.07 -23.79
N LYS A 399 -26.38 38.69 -24.22
CA LYS A 399 -27.41 39.25 -23.34
C LYS A 399 -28.09 38.15 -22.52
N LYS A 400 -28.52 37.06 -23.15
CA LYS A 400 -29.19 35.95 -22.45
C LYS A 400 -28.29 35.25 -21.44
N ARG A 401 -27.00 35.06 -21.78
CA ARG A 401 -26.04 34.43 -20.84
C ARG A 401 -25.63 35.36 -19.70
N LEU A 402 -25.58 36.67 -19.92
CA LEU A 402 -25.41 37.67 -18.86
C LEU A 402 -26.59 37.66 -17.90
N GLU A 403 -27.83 37.58 -18.41
CA GLU A 403 -29.04 37.47 -17.58
C GLU A 403 -29.10 36.16 -16.76
N GLU A 404 -28.67 35.04 -17.34
CA GLU A 404 -28.57 33.75 -16.63
C GLU A 404 -27.45 33.76 -15.57
N ALA A 405 -26.30 34.35 -15.88
CA ALA A 405 -25.19 34.51 -14.93
C ALA A 405 -25.57 35.44 -13.77
N GLU A 406 -26.30 36.52 -14.02
CA GLU A 406 -26.75 37.45 -12.98
C GLU A 406 -27.82 36.82 -12.08
N LYS A 407 -28.67 35.94 -12.63
CA LYS A 407 -29.63 35.13 -11.85
C LYS A 407 -28.92 34.12 -10.95
N LEU A 408 -27.89 33.44 -11.46
CA LEU A 408 -27.07 32.51 -10.67
C LEU A 408 -26.34 33.25 -9.54
N LYS A 409 -25.76 34.41 -9.85
CA LYS A 409 -25.07 35.25 -8.86
C LYS A 409 -26.02 35.69 -7.73
N LYS A 410 -27.23 36.15 -8.06
CA LYS A 410 -28.25 36.51 -7.05
C LYS A 410 -28.68 35.30 -6.21
N LEU A 411 -28.78 34.11 -6.81
CA LEU A 411 -29.13 32.88 -6.07
C LEU A 411 -28.03 32.47 -5.09
N GLU A 412 -26.76 32.63 -5.47
CA GLU A 412 -25.60 32.37 -4.61
C GLU A 412 -25.52 33.39 -3.47
N GLU A 413 -25.65 34.68 -3.76
CA GLU A 413 -25.68 35.76 -2.75
C GLU A 413 -26.83 35.55 -1.74
N THR A 414 -28.00 35.06 -2.17
CA THR A 414 -29.12 34.77 -1.28
C THR A 414 -28.85 33.54 -0.40
N LYS A 415 -28.14 32.52 -0.92
CA LYS A 415 -27.73 31.35 -0.14
C LYS A 415 -26.66 31.71 0.89
N GLU A 416 -25.70 32.55 0.53
CA GLU A 416 -24.66 33.05 1.44
C GLU A 416 -25.25 33.95 2.53
N ALA A 417 -26.17 34.86 2.19
CA ALA A 417 -26.85 35.71 3.18
C ALA A 417 -27.68 34.89 4.19
N LYS A 418 -28.32 33.80 3.74
CA LYS A 418 -28.99 32.86 4.65
C LYS A 418 -28.00 32.10 5.55
N LYS A 419 -26.84 31.74 5.01
CA LYS A 419 -25.75 31.09 5.75
C LYS A 419 -25.08 32.02 6.77
N GLN A 420 -25.06 33.33 6.51
CA GLN A 420 -24.50 34.34 7.42
C GLN A 420 -25.50 34.80 8.49
N GLY A 421 -26.80 34.67 8.27
CA GLY A 421 -27.84 34.98 9.26
C GLY A 421 -28.00 33.90 10.34
N GLU A 422 -27.65 32.65 10.02
CA GLU A 422 -27.51 31.57 10.99
C GLU A 422 -26.02 31.47 11.33
N GLY A 423 -25.56 32.21 12.34
CA GLY A 423 -24.19 32.20 12.83
C GLY A 423 -23.77 30.85 13.44
N ILE A 424 -23.82 29.79 12.64
CA ILE A 424 -23.20 28.51 12.92
C ILE A 424 -21.81 28.64 12.32
N GLU A 425 -20.89 29.14 13.14
CA GLU A 425 -19.46 28.95 12.91
C GLU A 425 -19.26 27.48 12.52
N PRO A 426 -18.57 27.16 11.40
CA PRO A 426 -18.34 25.77 11.03
C PRO A 426 -17.68 25.11 12.23
N ASP A 427 -18.43 24.21 12.87
CA ASP A 427 -18.00 23.51 14.08
C ASP A 427 -16.61 22.97 13.80
N PRO A 428 -15.55 23.51 14.45
CA PRO A 428 -14.18 23.20 14.09
C PRO A 428 -14.06 21.70 14.22
N THR A 429 -13.90 21.01 13.09
CA THR A 429 -13.83 19.55 13.05
C THR A 429 -12.83 19.14 14.12
N PRO A 430 -13.27 18.43 15.17
CA PRO A 430 -12.40 18.16 16.30
C PRO A 430 -11.15 17.44 15.77
N PRO A 431 -9.94 17.82 16.20
CA PRO A 431 -8.72 17.16 15.75
C PRO A 431 -8.85 15.65 16.01
N PHE A 432 -8.56 14.85 14.99
CA PHE A 432 -8.70 13.40 15.06
C PHE A 432 -7.77 12.83 16.14
N ARG A 433 -8.30 11.88 16.92
CA ARG A 433 -7.53 11.21 17.98
C ARG A 433 -6.56 10.23 17.34
N THR A 434 -5.25 10.35 17.57
CA THR A 434 -4.24 9.40 17.06
C THR A 434 -3.83 8.38 18.13
N LEU A 435 -3.23 7.27 17.74
CA LEU A 435 -2.58 6.37 18.71
C LEU A 435 -1.41 7.09 19.39
N GLY A 436 -1.36 7.03 20.72
CA GLY A 436 -0.17 7.37 21.48
C GLY A 436 0.98 6.41 21.18
N THR A 437 2.17 6.77 21.63
CA THR A 437 3.39 6.01 21.38
C THR A 437 3.33 4.57 21.93
N GLU A 438 2.95 4.39 23.19
CA GLU A 438 2.94 3.07 23.84
C GLU A 438 1.85 2.18 23.22
N GLU A 439 0.71 2.80 22.92
CA GLU A 439 -0.42 2.21 22.22
C GLU A 439 0.00 1.71 20.84
N LEU A 440 0.70 2.54 20.07
CA LEU A 440 1.21 2.20 18.74
C LEU A 440 2.16 0.99 18.79
N GLU A 441 3.13 0.97 19.71
CA GLU A 441 4.07 -0.14 19.83
C GLU A 441 3.40 -1.44 20.24
N THR A 442 2.47 -1.35 21.19
CA THR A 442 1.64 -2.47 21.60
C THR A 442 0.86 -2.98 20.40
N ALA A 443 0.19 -2.10 19.66
CA ALA A 443 -0.57 -2.45 18.48
C ALA A 443 0.30 -3.12 17.40
N LEU A 444 1.50 -2.59 17.14
CA LEU A 444 2.48 -3.16 16.21
C LEU A 444 2.93 -4.56 16.63
N LYS A 445 3.22 -4.76 17.92
CA LYS A 445 3.60 -6.05 18.48
C LYS A 445 2.47 -7.07 18.27
N HIS A 446 1.23 -6.66 18.52
CA HIS A 446 0.04 -7.51 18.30
C HIS A 446 -0.19 -7.84 16.84
N LEU A 447 -0.14 -6.84 15.95
CA LEU A 447 -0.31 -7.02 14.52
C LEU A 447 0.78 -7.91 13.92
N ARG A 448 2.06 -7.76 14.33
CA ARG A 448 3.15 -8.65 13.90
C ARG A 448 2.95 -10.09 14.40
N LYS A 449 2.57 -10.25 15.68
CA LYS A 449 2.43 -11.56 16.32
C LYS A 449 1.20 -12.33 15.82
N TRP A 450 0.07 -11.64 15.75
CA TRP A 450 -1.25 -12.24 15.55
C TRP A 450 -1.90 -11.87 14.22
N GLY A 451 -1.35 -10.92 13.46
CA GLY A 451 -1.93 -10.48 12.18
C GLY A 451 -3.22 -9.70 12.34
N VAL A 452 -3.60 -9.32 13.55
CA VAL A 452 -4.83 -8.59 13.89
C VAL A 452 -4.62 -7.77 15.16
N VAL A 453 -5.28 -6.62 15.24
CA VAL A 453 -5.37 -5.76 16.43
C VAL A 453 -6.69 -5.00 16.43
N LYS A 454 -7.27 -4.79 17.61
CA LYS A 454 -8.44 -3.95 17.83
C LYS A 454 -7.99 -2.63 18.45
N ILE A 455 -8.45 -1.51 17.90
CA ILE A 455 -8.33 -0.19 18.53
C ILE A 455 -9.73 0.23 18.99
N LYS A 456 -9.85 0.56 20.27
CA LYS A 456 -11.10 1.01 20.87
C LYS A 456 -11.24 2.53 20.82
N GLY A 457 -12.48 2.99 20.59
CA GLY A 457 -12.79 4.42 20.58
C GLY A 457 -11.98 5.21 19.57
N ALA A 458 -11.75 4.60 18.38
CA ALA A 458 -11.05 5.26 17.30
C ALA A 458 -11.81 6.51 16.84
N LEU A 459 -13.14 6.41 16.79
CA LEU A 459 -14.05 7.54 16.60
C LEU A 459 -14.99 7.70 17.79
N THR A 460 -15.42 8.94 18.03
CA THR A 460 -16.46 9.25 19.02
C THR A 460 -17.84 8.86 18.50
N PRO A 461 -18.85 8.67 19.38
CA PRO A 461 -20.22 8.44 18.96
C PRO A 461 -20.78 9.53 18.02
N GLU A 462 -20.38 10.80 18.23
CA GLU A 462 -20.79 11.94 17.41
C GLU A 462 -20.17 11.89 16.01
N GLU A 463 -18.89 11.53 15.91
CA GLU A 463 -18.18 11.31 14.65
C GLU A 463 -18.80 10.15 13.85
N VAL A 464 -19.14 9.05 14.52
CA VAL A 464 -19.79 7.91 13.86
C VAL A 464 -21.20 8.29 13.41
N GLU A 465 -21.95 9.05 14.21
CA GLU A 465 -23.25 9.55 13.80
C GLU A 465 -23.16 10.50 12.60
N HIS A 466 -22.15 11.38 12.57
CA HIS A 466 -21.87 12.21 11.40
C HIS A 466 -21.61 11.36 10.16
N LEU A 467 -20.71 10.36 10.26
CA LEU A 467 -20.42 9.42 9.18
C LEU A 467 -21.68 8.68 8.69
N ARG A 468 -22.54 8.24 9.61
CA ARG A 468 -23.80 7.56 9.23
C ARG A 468 -24.70 8.48 8.42
N ARG A 469 -24.79 9.77 8.77
CA ARG A 469 -25.57 10.75 8.01
C ARG A 469 -24.99 10.98 6.62
N GLU A 470 -23.67 11.19 6.52
CA GLU A 470 -22.97 11.41 5.24
C GLU A 470 -23.07 10.21 4.29
N LEU A 471 -23.10 8.99 4.84
CA LEU A 471 -23.24 7.74 4.09
C LEU A 471 -24.69 7.25 3.96
N TYR A 472 -25.68 8.05 4.40
CA TYR A 472 -27.10 7.69 4.40
C TYR A 472 -27.44 6.35 5.06
N ILE A 473 -26.65 5.99 6.07
CA ILE A 473 -26.85 4.80 6.89
C ILE A 473 -27.93 5.16 7.91
N SER A 474 -29.18 5.12 7.46
CA SER A 474 -30.36 5.21 8.33
C SER A 474 -30.78 3.81 8.79
N LYS A 475 -31.85 3.71 9.60
CA LYS A 475 -32.50 2.42 9.96
C LYS A 475 -33.08 1.65 8.76
N ALA A 476 -32.73 2.03 7.52
CA ALA A 476 -33.16 1.42 6.29
C ALA A 476 -32.35 0.14 5.95
N THR A 477 -32.85 -0.61 4.97
CA THR A 477 -32.18 -1.80 4.43
C THR A 477 -30.92 -1.41 3.66
N ALA A 478 -29.99 -2.35 3.43
CA ALA A 478 -28.81 -2.05 2.64
C ALA A 478 -29.16 -1.54 1.24
N SER A 479 -30.21 -2.10 0.60
CA SER A 479 -30.65 -1.67 -0.73
C SER A 479 -31.11 -0.22 -0.75
N ALA A 480 -31.90 0.22 0.24
CA ALA A 480 -32.35 1.61 0.32
C ALA A 480 -31.17 2.60 0.52
N CYS A 481 -30.18 2.20 1.32
CA CYS A 481 -28.93 2.97 1.46
C CYS A 481 -28.17 3.05 0.14
N GLY A 482 -27.98 1.90 -0.54
CA GLY A 482 -27.32 1.84 -1.84
C GLY A 482 -28.02 2.63 -2.94
N GLU A 483 -29.35 2.59 -3.01
CA GLU A 483 -30.14 3.40 -3.95
C GLU A 483 -29.95 4.90 -3.72
N LYS A 484 -29.91 5.34 -2.46
CA LYS A 484 -29.71 6.75 -2.13
C LYS A 484 -28.28 7.20 -2.46
N ILE A 485 -27.28 6.37 -2.16
CA ILE A 485 -25.88 6.62 -2.54
C ILE A 485 -25.74 6.71 -4.05
N LEU A 486 -26.27 5.75 -4.81
CA LEU A 486 -26.22 5.74 -6.28
C LEU A 486 -26.94 6.94 -6.91
N LYS A 487 -27.98 7.46 -6.24
CA LYS A 487 -28.70 8.66 -6.69
C LYS A 487 -27.87 9.93 -6.49
N GLU A 488 -27.09 10.03 -5.41
CA GLU A 488 -26.16 11.15 -5.22
C GLU A 488 -24.94 11.01 -6.13
N ASP A 489 -24.34 9.82 -6.17
CA ASP A 489 -23.14 9.52 -6.93
C ASP A 489 -23.29 8.22 -7.74
N PRO A 490 -23.70 8.32 -9.03
CA PRO A 490 -23.82 7.17 -9.92
C PRO A 490 -22.51 6.45 -10.21
N CYS A 491 -21.34 7.01 -9.86
CA CYS A 491 -20.03 6.38 -10.07
C CYS A 491 -19.71 5.34 -8.99
N VAL A 492 -20.49 5.25 -7.90
CA VAL A 492 -20.29 4.26 -6.84
C VAL A 492 -20.55 2.84 -7.37
N TYR A 493 -19.53 1.99 -7.35
CA TYR A 493 -19.67 0.59 -7.75
C TYR A 493 -20.35 -0.24 -6.65
N CYS A 494 -21.45 -0.90 -7.02
CA CYS A 494 -22.27 -1.69 -6.11
C CYS A 494 -22.19 -3.19 -6.43
N SER A 495 -21.95 -4.03 -5.42
CA SER A 495 -21.95 -5.49 -5.61
C SER A 495 -22.47 -6.27 -4.41
N ARG A 496 -22.92 -7.51 -4.65
CA ARG A 496 -23.36 -8.45 -3.61
C ARG A 496 -22.67 -9.81 -3.78
N PRO A 497 -21.35 -9.90 -3.53
CA PRO A 497 -20.58 -11.12 -3.74
C PRO A 497 -20.99 -12.26 -2.80
N THR A 498 -21.65 -11.93 -1.68
CA THR A 498 -22.22 -12.90 -0.75
C THR A 498 -23.66 -12.50 -0.43
N ARG A 499 -24.54 -13.48 -0.30
CA ARG A 499 -25.97 -13.26 -0.03
C ARG A 499 -26.14 -12.39 1.22
N GLY A 500 -26.98 -11.36 1.08
CA GLY A 500 -27.29 -10.42 2.16
C GLY A 500 -26.17 -9.43 2.50
N ARG A 501 -25.12 -9.29 1.69
CA ARG A 501 -24.13 -8.21 1.87
C ARG A 501 -24.08 -7.30 0.67
N LEU A 502 -24.26 -6.01 0.90
CA LEU A 502 -24.06 -4.97 -0.08
C LEU A 502 -22.67 -4.36 0.12
N HIS A 503 -21.90 -4.30 -0.95
CA HIS A 503 -20.59 -3.67 -1.03
C HIS A 503 -20.70 -2.44 -1.93
N LEU A 504 -20.30 -1.28 -1.42
CA LEU A 504 -20.33 0.01 -2.12
C LEU A 504 -18.92 0.58 -2.13
N LEU A 505 -18.24 0.54 -3.29
CA LEU A 505 -16.91 1.11 -3.44
C LEU A 505 -17.01 2.63 -3.52
N VAL A 506 -16.59 3.33 -2.47
CA VAL A 506 -16.65 4.79 -2.37
C VAL A 506 -15.33 5.47 -2.76
N ARG A 507 -14.24 4.70 -2.90
CA ARG A 507 -12.97 5.21 -3.44
C ARG A 507 -13.16 5.80 -4.84
N ALA A 508 -12.51 6.91 -5.12
CA ALA A 508 -12.58 7.68 -6.35
C ALA A 508 -14.00 8.17 -6.69
N THR A 509 -14.83 8.40 -5.67
CA THR A 509 -16.17 8.98 -5.79
C THR A 509 -16.25 10.28 -4.98
N THR A 510 -17.32 11.04 -5.15
CA THR A 510 -17.57 12.25 -4.35
C THR A 510 -17.72 11.96 -2.85
N LEU A 511 -18.09 10.72 -2.50
CA LEU A 511 -18.19 10.28 -1.12
C LEU A 511 -16.85 10.01 -0.44
N GLU A 512 -15.76 9.76 -1.18
CA GLU A 512 -14.44 9.53 -0.58
C GLU A 512 -14.00 10.69 0.31
N ARG A 513 -14.22 11.93 -0.15
CA ARG A 513 -13.88 13.15 0.60
C ARG A 513 -14.61 13.25 1.94
N LYS A 514 -15.82 12.68 2.03
CA LYS A 514 -16.63 12.71 3.26
C LYS A 514 -16.14 11.70 4.31
N VAL A 515 -15.29 10.76 3.93
CA VAL A 515 -14.87 9.65 4.80
C VAL A 515 -13.36 9.52 4.95
N VAL A 516 -12.57 10.14 4.08
CA VAL A 516 -11.11 9.93 4.02
C VAL A 516 -10.42 10.38 5.31
N ASP A 517 -10.87 11.46 5.94
CA ASP A 517 -10.20 12.04 7.11
C ASP A 517 -10.36 11.17 8.37
N TYR A 518 -11.43 10.38 8.44
CA TYR A 518 -11.71 9.48 9.57
C TYR A 518 -10.67 8.35 9.73
N GLN A 519 -9.71 8.24 8.82
CA GLN A 519 -8.62 7.27 8.92
C GLN A 519 -7.46 7.67 9.84
N ALA A 520 -7.37 8.97 10.17
CA ALA A 520 -6.28 9.52 10.97
C ALA A 520 -5.93 8.71 12.24
N PRO A 521 -6.88 8.15 13.01
CA PRO A 521 -6.57 7.45 14.25
C PRO A 521 -5.62 6.26 14.13
N TRP A 522 -5.64 5.57 12.98
CA TRP A 522 -4.86 4.35 12.77
C TRP A 522 -3.76 4.47 11.71
N MET A 523 -3.65 5.61 11.02
CA MET A 523 -2.57 5.83 10.06
C MET A 523 -1.17 5.61 10.63
N PRO A 524 -0.84 6.04 11.88
CA PRO A 524 0.42 5.69 12.53
C PRO A 524 0.75 4.20 12.47
N LEU A 525 -0.23 3.35 12.78
CA LEU A 525 -0.08 1.90 12.77
C LEU A 525 0.06 1.35 11.35
N VAL A 526 -0.68 1.89 10.38
CA VAL A 526 -0.56 1.48 8.97
C VAL A 526 0.87 1.73 8.46
N TYR A 527 1.39 2.94 8.65
CA TYR A 527 2.75 3.28 8.22
C TYR A 527 3.82 2.46 8.94
N ALA A 528 3.66 2.25 10.25
CA ALA A 528 4.64 1.49 11.04
C ALA A 528 4.60 -0.03 10.76
N SER A 529 3.46 -0.57 10.29
CA SER A 529 3.25 -2.01 10.09
C SER A 529 3.62 -2.51 8.69
N LEU A 530 3.71 -1.61 7.71
CA LEU A 530 4.09 -1.91 6.33
C LEU A 530 5.48 -1.38 6.00
N PRO A 531 6.55 -1.94 6.63
CA PRO A 531 7.90 -1.47 6.35
C PRO A 531 8.30 -1.79 4.91
N CYS A 532 8.93 -0.84 4.24
CA CYS A 532 9.45 -0.98 2.87
C CYS A 532 10.58 -2.02 2.71
N GLU A 533 11.03 -2.67 3.80
CA GLU A 533 12.22 -3.52 3.84
C GLU A 533 12.23 -4.69 2.84
N THR A 534 11.08 -5.29 2.54
CA THR A 534 11.00 -6.40 1.58
C THR A 534 11.43 -5.98 0.16
N PHE A 535 11.39 -4.68 -0.15
CA PHE A 535 11.82 -4.14 -1.44
C PHE A 535 13.27 -3.70 -1.46
N THR A 536 13.83 -3.29 -0.32
CA THR A 536 15.18 -2.74 -0.24
C THR A 536 16.23 -3.78 -0.60
N LYS A 537 16.10 -5.05 -0.17
CA LYS A 537 17.09 -6.09 -0.51
C LYS A 537 17.17 -6.36 -2.02
N LYS A 538 16.03 -6.51 -2.71
CA LYS A 538 16.03 -6.74 -4.17
C LYS A 538 16.51 -5.52 -4.96
N ALA A 539 16.11 -4.31 -4.56
CA ALA A 539 16.56 -3.09 -5.21
C ALA A 539 18.07 -2.86 -5.01
N ILE A 540 18.58 -3.06 -3.78
CA ILE A 540 20.01 -3.01 -3.46
C ILE A 540 20.77 -4.07 -4.27
N ASP A 541 20.26 -5.30 -4.37
CA ASP A 541 20.90 -6.37 -5.14
C ASP A 541 20.96 -6.04 -6.64
N VAL A 542 19.95 -5.37 -7.20
CA VAL A 542 19.95 -4.90 -8.60
C VAL A 542 20.99 -3.80 -8.80
N VAL A 543 20.98 -2.76 -7.95
CA VAL A 543 21.95 -1.65 -8.00
C VAL A 543 23.38 -2.17 -7.81
N ARG A 544 23.62 -3.08 -6.86
CA ARG A 544 24.93 -3.68 -6.61
C ARG A 544 25.41 -4.55 -7.77
N ARG A 545 24.49 -5.27 -8.44
CA ARG A 545 24.82 -6.07 -9.62
C ARG A 545 25.19 -5.18 -10.81
N TRP A 546 24.55 -4.03 -10.96
CA TRP A 546 24.87 -3.02 -11.97
C TRP A 546 26.19 -2.28 -11.70
N GLY A 547 26.46 -1.90 -10.45
CA GLY A 547 27.71 -1.24 -10.05
C GLY A 547 28.95 -2.13 -10.22
N ASN A 548 28.79 -3.46 -10.16
CA ASN A 548 29.89 -4.40 -10.38
C ASN A 548 30.14 -4.75 -11.85
N THR A 549 29.16 -4.54 -12.74
CA THR A 549 29.33 -4.79 -14.19
C THR A 549 30.04 -3.65 -14.91
N SER A 550 30.03 -2.44 -14.36
CA SER A 550 30.70 -1.27 -14.96
C SER A 550 32.19 -1.18 -14.62
N SER A 551 32.71 -2.00 -13.68
CA SER A 551 34.10 -1.91 -13.22
C SER A 551 35.05 -2.98 -13.79
N SER A 552 34.59 -3.91 -14.65
CA SER A 552 35.44 -5.03 -15.12
C SER A 552 36.02 -4.89 -16.54
N GLU A 553 35.84 -3.78 -17.25
CA GLU A 553 36.48 -3.55 -18.57
C GLU A 553 37.72 -2.65 -18.52
N GLY A 554 38.20 -2.31 -17.32
CA GLY A 554 39.43 -1.55 -17.13
C GLY A 554 40.58 -2.41 -16.64
N ASN A 555 41.40 -2.90 -17.57
CA ASN A 555 42.84 -3.11 -17.40
C ASN A 555 43.33 -4.41 -16.73
N SER A 556 43.80 -5.36 -17.55
CA SER A 556 44.92 -6.25 -17.18
C SER A 556 45.84 -6.48 -18.39
N GLY A 557 46.66 -5.48 -18.70
CA GLY A 557 47.90 -5.71 -19.43
C GLY A 557 48.91 -6.41 -18.53
N ALA A 558 49.16 -7.69 -18.77
CA ALA A 558 50.30 -8.41 -18.20
C ALA A 558 51.30 -8.74 -19.31
N VAL A 559 52.43 -8.04 -19.24
CA VAL A 559 53.63 -8.20 -20.04
C VAL A 559 54.24 -9.58 -19.79
N SER A 560 54.55 -10.32 -20.86
CA SER A 560 55.47 -11.45 -20.83
C SER A 560 56.19 -11.53 -22.18
N GLN A 561 57.53 -11.44 -22.10
CA GLN A 561 58.48 -11.50 -23.21
C GLN A 561 58.76 -12.96 -23.60
N ALA A 562 58.71 -13.27 -24.90
CA ALA A 562 59.61 -14.21 -25.59
C ALA A 562 59.38 -14.17 -27.12
N THR A 563 60.48 -14.05 -27.86
CA THR A 563 60.64 -14.06 -29.34
C THR A 563 60.84 -15.50 -29.88
N PRO A 564 61.14 -15.74 -31.19
CA PRO A 564 60.32 -15.49 -32.39
C PRO A 564 60.24 -16.73 -33.33
N SER A 565 59.28 -16.76 -34.27
CA SER A 565 59.47 -17.48 -35.55
C SER A 565 58.49 -17.03 -36.64
N ARG A 566 59.05 -16.36 -37.65
CA ARG A 566 58.95 -16.63 -39.10
C ARG A 566 57.56 -17.04 -39.66
N GLU A 567 56.97 -16.16 -40.49
CA GLU A 567 57.01 -16.23 -41.97
C GLU A 567 55.72 -15.70 -42.65
N LYS A 568 55.90 -14.73 -43.58
CA LYS A 568 55.06 -14.35 -44.76
C LYS A 568 53.60 -13.91 -44.53
N ALA A 569 53.00 -12.99 -45.29
CA ALA A 569 53.43 -11.99 -46.27
C ALA A 569 52.18 -11.15 -46.62
N ALA A 570 52.40 -9.86 -46.86
CA ALA A 570 51.68 -8.97 -47.78
C ALA A 570 50.14 -8.91 -47.76
N ARG A 571 49.62 -7.75 -47.33
CA ARG A 571 48.94 -6.79 -48.23
C ARG A 571 48.65 -5.48 -47.51
N GLU A 572 49.30 -4.43 -48.01
CA GLU A 572 49.09 -3.03 -47.63
C GLU A 572 47.76 -2.54 -48.19
N GLY A 573 46.99 -1.85 -47.35
CA GLY A 573 45.89 -0.98 -47.75
C GLY A 573 45.95 0.28 -46.87
N PRO A 574 45.72 1.48 -47.43
CA PRO A 574 45.87 2.72 -46.67
C PRO A 574 44.78 2.86 -45.59
N PRO A 575 45.07 3.54 -44.47
CA PRO A 575 44.14 3.68 -43.36
C PRO A 575 42.98 4.61 -43.77
N VAL A 576 41.76 4.09 -43.71
CA VAL A 576 40.55 4.91 -43.77
C VAL A 576 40.43 5.69 -42.45
N PRO A 577 40.23 7.02 -42.47
CA PRO A 577 40.04 7.78 -41.24
C PRO A 577 38.72 7.33 -40.58
N ARG A 578 38.81 6.82 -39.34
CA ARG A 578 37.64 6.56 -38.49
C ARG A 578 36.94 7.89 -38.23
N SER A 579 35.84 8.09 -38.93
CA SER A 579 34.89 9.19 -38.74
C SER A 579 34.33 9.20 -37.32
N ALA A 580 34.08 10.42 -36.83
CA ALA A 580 33.49 10.77 -35.55
C ALA A 580 32.04 10.27 -35.35
N ALA A 581 31.85 8.95 -35.28
CA ALA A 581 30.54 8.31 -35.13
C ALA A 581 30.33 7.60 -33.77
N SER A 582 31.21 7.78 -32.79
CA SER A 582 31.11 7.10 -31.48
C SER A 582 30.51 7.94 -30.35
N LYS A 583 30.06 9.18 -30.62
CA LYS A 583 29.58 10.09 -29.56
C LYS A 583 28.05 10.17 -29.39
N ALA A 584 27.29 9.29 -30.05
CA ALA A 584 25.82 9.31 -30.06
C ALA A 584 25.13 8.08 -29.45
N MET A 585 25.85 7.25 -28.67
CA MET A 585 25.26 6.03 -28.05
C MET A 585 25.28 6.01 -26.51
N ALA A 586 25.57 7.13 -25.85
CA ALA A 586 25.57 7.19 -24.39
C ALA A 586 24.20 7.51 -23.75
N GLU A 587 23.21 7.96 -24.53
CA GLU A 587 21.89 8.37 -24.00
C GLU A 587 20.86 7.27 -23.65
N PRO A 588 20.98 5.96 -24.04
CA PRO A 588 19.99 4.95 -23.62
C PRO A 588 20.10 4.53 -22.14
N VAL A 589 21.25 4.75 -21.49
CA VAL A 589 21.56 4.13 -20.18
C VAL A 589 20.93 4.90 -19.01
N GLU A 590 20.75 6.21 -19.15
CA GLU A 590 20.22 7.07 -18.07
C GLU A 590 18.69 6.97 -17.95
N GLN A 591 17.98 6.80 -19.07
CA GLN A 591 16.52 6.61 -19.08
C GLN A 591 16.09 5.29 -18.42
N ASP A 592 16.86 4.21 -18.58
CA ASP A 592 16.57 2.92 -17.95
C ASP A 592 16.77 2.96 -16.43
N ALA A 593 17.74 3.75 -15.95
CA ALA A 593 17.97 3.95 -14.52
C ALA A 593 16.84 4.74 -13.87
N ASP A 594 16.40 5.84 -14.50
CA ASP A 594 15.28 6.65 -14.03
C ASP A 594 13.95 5.88 -14.03
N GLN A 595 13.71 5.05 -15.05
CA GLN A 595 12.53 4.21 -15.10
C GLN A 595 12.56 3.11 -14.03
N THR A 596 13.71 2.43 -13.85
CA THR A 596 13.89 1.42 -12.80
C THR A 596 13.72 2.04 -11.41
N LEU A 597 14.21 3.27 -11.22
CA LEU A 597 14.03 4.04 -9.99
C LEU A 597 12.56 4.39 -9.76
N ALA A 598 11.86 4.92 -10.77
CA ALA A 598 10.44 5.24 -10.67
C ALA A 598 9.59 4.00 -10.38
N GLU A 599 9.91 2.84 -10.97
CA GLU A 599 9.26 1.56 -10.69
C GLU A 599 9.55 1.05 -9.27
N SER A 600 10.78 1.20 -8.78
CA SER A 600 11.17 0.89 -7.40
C SER A 600 10.45 1.79 -6.37
N MET A 601 10.28 3.08 -6.70
CA MET A 601 9.57 4.05 -5.88
C MET A 601 8.06 3.76 -5.85
N ARG A 602 7.45 3.48 -7.00
CA ARG A 602 6.05 3.02 -7.08
C ARG A 602 5.84 1.72 -6.31
N ALA A 603 6.79 0.78 -6.38
CA ALA A 603 6.66 -0.48 -5.66
C ALA A 603 6.62 -0.36 -4.13
N LYS A 604 7.02 0.80 -3.62
CA LYS A 604 7.07 1.13 -2.20
C LYS A 604 5.94 2.07 -1.78
N ARG A 605 5.29 2.76 -2.72
CA ARG A 605 4.24 3.73 -2.41
C ARG A 605 3.02 3.04 -1.82
N LEU A 606 2.72 3.38 -0.57
CA LEU A 606 1.49 2.99 0.08
C LEU A 606 0.33 3.77 -0.55
N MET A 607 -0.77 3.09 -0.83
CA MET A 607 -2.02 3.71 -1.26
C MET A 607 -3.19 3.13 -0.47
N VAL A 608 -4.25 3.94 -0.29
CA VAL A 608 -5.57 3.41 0.04
C VAL A 608 -6.08 2.69 -1.19
N SER A 609 -5.91 1.38 -1.28
CA SER A 609 -6.27 0.58 -2.45
C SER A 609 -7.78 0.38 -2.57
N GLN A 610 -8.48 0.38 -1.43
CA GLN A 610 -9.92 0.20 -1.38
C GLN A 610 -10.49 1.05 -0.24
N LEU A 611 -11.60 1.72 -0.52
CA LEU A 611 -12.45 2.38 0.47
C LEU A 611 -13.88 1.98 0.17
N GLN A 612 -14.49 1.21 1.07
CA GLN A 612 -15.74 0.53 0.79
C GLN A 612 -16.70 0.57 1.99
N LEU A 613 -17.94 0.98 1.76
CA LEU A 613 -19.02 0.75 2.70
C LEU A 613 -19.55 -0.69 2.51
N LEU A 614 -19.61 -1.45 3.58
CA LEU A 614 -20.16 -2.81 3.59
C LEU A 614 -21.34 -2.87 4.55
N ILE A 615 -22.51 -3.24 4.03
CA ILE A 615 -23.73 -3.39 4.81
C ILE A 615 -24.17 -4.84 4.77
N ALA A 616 -24.14 -5.52 5.92
CA ALA A 616 -24.75 -6.84 6.07
C ALA A 616 -26.23 -6.69 6.44
N ASP A 617 -27.11 -7.06 5.52
CA ASP A 617 -28.55 -7.17 5.76
C ASP A 617 -28.85 -8.23 6.84
N PRO A 618 -30.03 -8.16 7.47
CA PRO A 618 -30.59 -9.28 8.22
C PRO A 618 -30.49 -10.59 7.44
N MET A 619 -30.14 -11.68 8.12
CA MET A 619 -29.98 -13.02 7.57
C MET A 619 -28.86 -13.14 6.52
N ALA A 620 -27.89 -12.23 6.49
CA ALA A 620 -26.69 -12.39 5.67
C ALA A 620 -25.98 -13.71 6.01
N GLU A 621 -25.52 -14.47 5.02
CA GLU A 621 -24.87 -15.78 5.23
C GLU A 621 -23.43 -15.64 5.70
N ASN A 622 -22.72 -16.70 6.13
CA ASN A 622 -21.28 -16.58 6.38
C ASN A 622 -20.52 -16.37 5.06
N GLN A 623 -19.57 -15.43 5.01
CA GLN A 623 -18.57 -15.41 3.93
C GLN A 623 -17.68 -16.65 4.04
N PHE A 624 -17.08 -17.05 2.92
CA PHE A 624 -16.04 -18.07 2.92
C PHE A 624 -14.74 -17.48 3.48
N TRP A 625 -13.86 -18.34 4.00
CA TRP A 625 -12.53 -17.94 4.45
C TRP A 625 -11.71 -17.42 3.27
N HIS A 626 -11.16 -16.22 3.40
CA HIS A 626 -10.30 -15.62 2.40
C HIS A 626 -9.21 -14.76 3.06
N ILE A 627 -8.25 -14.34 2.25
CA ILE A 627 -7.33 -13.26 2.59
C ILE A 627 -7.51 -12.18 1.54
N ASP A 628 -7.23 -10.93 1.90
CA ASP A 628 -7.43 -9.78 1.04
C ASP A 628 -6.32 -9.67 -0.01
N ASN A 629 -5.06 -9.93 0.39
CA ASN A 629 -3.89 -9.86 -0.47
C ASN A 629 -2.88 -10.99 -0.16
N TRP A 630 -2.04 -11.32 -1.15
CA TRP A 630 -0.82 -12.12 -0.92
C TRP A 630 0.34 -11.27 -0.42
N SER A 631 0.38 -10.01 -0.86
CA SER A 631 1.38 -9.05 -0.40
C SER A 631 0.99 -8.48 0.97
N PRO A 632 1.95 -7.98 1.76
CA PRO A 632 1.64 -7.24 2.97
C PRO A 632 0.78 -6.03 2.61
N GLY A 633 -0.28 -5.87 3.36
CA GLY A 633 -1.18 -4.73 3.35
C GLY A 633 -1.91 -4.72 4.69
N ILE A 634 -2.66 -3.67 4.96
CA ILE A 634 -3.49 -3.55 6.15
C ILE A 634 -4.93 -3.33 5.72
N THR A 635 -5.85 -4.09 6.30
CA THR A 635 -7.28 -3.85 6.18
C THR A 635 -7.82 -3.39 7.52
N VAL A 636 -8.63 -2.34 7.49
CA VAL A 636 -9.24 -1.70 8.65
C VAL A 636 -10.75 -1.77 8.48
N VAL A 637 -11.42 -2.31 9.50
CA VAL A 637 -12.87 -2.40 9.58
C VAL A 637 -13.34 -1.47 10.68
N LEU A 638 -13.91 -0.33 10.30
CA LEU A 638 -14.52 0.64 11.20
C LEU A 638 -15.99 0.29 11.45
N ALA A 639 -16.34 0.11 12.73
CA ALA A 639 -17.69 -0.22 13.14
C ALA A 639 -18.59 1.02 13.19
N LEU A 640 -19.61 1.06 12.32
CA LEU A 640 -20.62 2.13 12.30
C LEU A 640 -21.87 1.80 13.13
N CYS A 641 -21.79 0.68 13.87
CA CYS A 641 -22.77 0.22 14.84
C CYS A 641 -22.08 -0.77 15.79
N ASN A 642 -22.74 -1.13 16.89
CA ASN A 642 -22.25 -2.20 17.76
C ASN A 642 -22.26 -3.55 17.04
N ILE A 643 -21.09 -4.16 16.88
CA ILE A 643 -20.87 -5.49 16.29
C ILE A 643 -20.73 -6.50 17.42
N ARG A 644 -21.65 -7.45 17.47
CA ARG A 644 -21.74 -8.53 18.46
C ARG A 644 -21.79 -9.87 17.73
N HIS A 645 -21.52 -10.97 18.43
CA HIS A 645 -21.61 -12.34 17.92
C HIS A 645 -22.79 -12.58 16.96
N LYS A 646 -23.99 -12.09 17.33
CA LYS A 646 -25.24 -12.33 16.58
C LYS A 646 -25.41 -11.51 15.30
N ASN A 647 -24.82 -10.32 15.16
CA ASN A 647 -25.03 -9.47 13.97
C ASN A 647 -23.87 -9.55 12.95
N GLY A 648 -23.08 -10.60 13.05
CA GLY A 648 -22.11 -10.99 12.04
C GLY A 648 -20.79 -10.26 12.17
N PRO A 649 -20.00 -10.50 13.23
CA PRO A 649 -18.66 -9.94 13.36
C PRO A 649 -17.73 -10.46 12.26
N THR A 650 -16.61 -9.77 12.04
CA THR A 650 -15.51 -10.34 11.26
C THR A 650 -14.83 -11.40 12.12
N GLU A 651 -14.78 -12.64 11.65
CA GLU A 651 -14.06 -13.74 12.30
C GLU A 651 -12.70 -13.91 11.62
N VAL A 652 -11.65 -13.98 12.43
CA VAL A 652 -10.25 -14.10 11.98
C VAL A 652 -9.62 -15.38 12.52
N LEU A 653 -8.59 -15.88 11.82
CA LEU A 653 -7.67 -16.89 12.33
C LEU A 653 -6.36 -16.20 12.73
N PRO A 654 -6.12 -15.95 14.03
CA PRO A 654 -4.90 -15.27 14.47
C PRO A 654 -3.63 -15.98 14.00
N ALA A 655 -2.62 -15.18 13.65
CA ALA A 655 -1.32 -15.57 13.12
C ALA A 655 -1.34 -16.25 11.73
N SER A 656 -2.48 -16.31 11.05
CA SER A 656 -2.58 -16.92 9.71
C SER A 656 -1.86 -16.15 8.61
N HIS A 657 -1.59 -14.84 8.78
CA HIS A 657 -0.76 -14.06 7.87
C HIS A 657 0.63 -14.65 7.65
N ARG A 658 1.15 -15.39 8.65
CA ARG A 658 2.45 -16.07 8.58
C ARG A 658 2.45 -17.30 7.68
N LEU A 659 1.28 -17.83 7.32
CA LEU A 659 1.15 -18.93 6.37
C LEU A 659 1.42 -18.48 4.93
N PHE A 660 1.33 -17.18 4.67
CA PHE A 660 1.43 -16.58 3.34
C PHE A 660 2.57 -15.55 3.29
N PRO A 661 3.83 -15.95 3.54
CA PRO A 661 4.93 -15.00 3.54
C PRO A 661 5.13 -14.34 2.18
N SER A 662 5.49 -13.06 2.21
CA SER A 662 5.89 -12.31 1.00
C SER A 662 7.24 -12.78 0.46
N ASP A 663 8.11 -13.20 1.37
CA ASP A 663 9.45 -13.68 1.06
C ASP A 663 9.45 -15.18 0.76
N LYS A 664 10.39 -15.58 -0.11
CA LYS A 664 10.63 -17.00 -0.38
C LYS A 664 11.11 -17.66 0.91
N ARG A 665 10.34 -18.62 1.41
CA ARG A 665 10.75 -19.52 2.49
C ARG A 665 11.13 -20.88 1.94
N SER A 666 12.04 -21.55 2.60
CA SER A 666 12.28 -22.97 2.37
C SER A 666 11.04 -23.79 2.74
N ALA A 667 10.88 -24.97 2.14
CA ALA A 667 9.79 -25.88 2.48
C ALA A 667 9.77 -26.22 3.98
N PHE A 668 10.95 -26.39 4.60
CA PHE A 668 11.07 -26.68 6.03
C PHE A 668 10.58 -25.52 6.90
N GLU A 669 10.93 -24.27 6.58
CA GLU A 669 10.43 -23.09 7.29
C GLU A 669 8.92 -22.94 7.15
N GLN A 670 8.38 -23.21 5.96
CA GLN A 670 6.94 -23.18 5.72
C GLN A 670 6.21 -24.24 6.57
N ILE A 671 6.75 -25.46 6.63
CA ILE A 671 6.22 -26.53 7.48
C ILE A 671 6.25 -26.13 8.96
N ARG A 672 7.38 -25.57 9.42
CA ARG A 672 7.53 -25.07 10.80
C ARG A 672 6.49 -24.01 11.12
N GLU A 673 6.26 -23.06 10.22
CA GLU A 673 5.26 -21.99 10.40
C GLU A 673 3.83 -22.53 10.40
N ILE A 674 3.53 -23.56 9.60
CA ILE A 674 2.24 -24.28 9.66
C ILE A 674 2.04 -24.89 11.06
N PHE A 675 3.03 -25.59 11.61
CA PHE A 675 2.92 -26.16 12.96
C PHE A 675 2.79 -25.07 14.04
N GLN A 676 3.59 -24.02 13.95
CA GLN A 676 3.52 -22.89 14.89
C GLN A 676 2.17 -22.18 14.81
N PHE A 677 1.61 -22.00 13.61
CA PHE A 677 0.27 -21.46 13.41
C PHE A 677 -0.78 -22.32 14.13
N HIS A 678 -0.79 -23.63 13.91
CA HIS A 678 -1.76 -24.51 14.56
C HIS A 678 -1.61 -24.51 16.09
N GLY A 679 -0.38 -24.57 16.62
CA GLY A 679 -0.13 -24.46 18.05
C GLY A 679 -0.61 -23.12 18.64
N ARG A 680 -0.42 -22.01 17.92
CA ARG A 680 -0.92 -20.68 18.30
C ARG A 680 -2.44 -20.60 18.29
N VAL A 681 -3.08 -20.98 17.19
CA VAL A 681 -4.55 -20.99 17.09
C VAL A 681 -5.15 -21.90 18.16
N GLN A 682 -4.53 -23.04 18.44
CA GLN A 682 -4.91 -23.93 19.54
C GLN A 682 -4.80 -23.26 20.90
N SER A 683 -3.70 -22.56 21.18
CA SER A 683 -3.52 -21.84 22.46
C SER A 683 -4.55 -20.73 22.68
N ILE A 684 -5.07 -20.13 21.61
CA ILE A 684 -6.17 -19.13 21.66
C ILE A 684 -7.55 -19.81 21.70
N GLY A 685 -7.61 -21.11 21.44
CA GLY A 685 -8.85 -21.87 21.40
C GLY A 685 -9.63 -21.75 20.08
N GLY A 686 -9.03 -21.25 19.00
CA GLY A 686 -9.62 -21.31 17.65
C GLY A 686 -9.74 -19.97 16.93
N PRO A 687 -10.64 -19.87 15.93
CA PRO A 687 -11.00 -18.60 15.34
C PRO A 687 -11.54 -17.63 16.38
N VAL A 688 -11.29 -16.35 16.13
CA VAL A 688 -11.64 -15.25 17.03
C VAL A 688 -12.60 -14.31 16.29
N GLU A 689 -13.67 -13.91 16.96
CA GLU A 689 -14.61 -12.94 16.44
C GLU A 689 -14.24 -11.53 16.90
N GLY A 690 -14.15 -10.60 15.96
CA GLY A 690 -13.91 -9.18 16.21
C GLY A 690 -15.20 -8.47 16.60
N GLU A 691 -15.65 -8.65 17.84
CA GLU A 691 -16.72 -7.82 18.41
C GLU A 691 -16.22 -6.38 18.65
N LEU A 692 -16.99 -5.41 18.18
CA LEU A 692 -16.64 -3.99 18.14
C LEU A 692 -17.78 -3.18 18.72
N GLN A 693 -17.49 -2.18 19.54
CA GLN A 693 -18.46 -1.11 19.77
C GLN A 693 -18.45 -0.18 18.56
N GLU A 694 -19.52 0.60 18.42
CA GLU A 694 -19.57 1.72 17.49
C GLU A 694 -18.34 2.64 17.70
N GLY A 695 -17.63 2.97 16.62
CA GLY A 695 -16.40 3.77 16.66
C GLY A 695 -15.12 2.98 16.95
N ASP A 696 -15.19 1.70 17.32
CA ASP A 696 -14.01 0.82 17.37
C ASP A 696 -13.56 0.45 15.94
N VAL A 697 -12.27 0.12 15.79
CA VAL A 697 -11.71 -0.43 14.54
C VAL A 697 -11.04 -1.78 14.78
N LEU A 698 -11.19 -2.68 13.81
CA LEU A 698 -10.42 -3.92 13.71
C LEU A 698 -9.42 -3.79 12.56
N LEU A 699 -8.14 -3.85 12.86
CA LEU A 699 -7.08 -3.86 11.86
C LEU A 699 -6.52 -5.27 11.73
N TYR A 700 -6.26 -5.71 10.51
CA TYR A 700 -5.57 -6.96 10.26
C TYR A 700 -4.66 -6.87 9.04
N ASP A 701 -3.61 -7.67 9.06
CA ASP A 701 -2.73 -7.88 7.90
C ASP A 701 -3.56 -8.47 6.76
N SER A 702 -3.45 -7.94 5.54
CA SER A 702 -4.22 -8.39 4.37
C SER A 702 -4.05 -9.89 4.06
N ARG A 703 -3.04 -10.55 4.63
CA ARG A 703 -2.81 -12.00 4.52
C ARG A 703 -3.47 -12.81 5.64
N THR A 704 -4.10 -12.18 6.62
CA THR A 704 -4.83 -12.85 7.69
C THR A 704 -6.10 -13.48 7.11
N LEU A 705 -6.26 -14.79 7.32
CA LEU A 705 -7.48 -15.51 7.00
C LEU A 705 -8.63 -14.98 7.85
N HIS A 706 -9.65 -14.50 7.17
CA HIS A 706 -10.83 -13.92 7.80
C HIS A 706 -12.09 -14.23 6.99
N ARG A 707 -13.24 -13.92 7.59
CA ARG A 707 -14.56 -13.93 6.95
C ARG A 707 -15.55 -13.08 7.75
N GLY A 708 -16.50 -12.43 7.07
CA GLY A 708 -17.69 -11.89 7.72
C GLY A 708 -18.65 -13.00 8.14
N LYS A 709 -19.07 -12.99 9.41
CA LYS A 709 -20.06 -13.94 9.95
C LYS A 709 -21.49 -13.55 9.58
N ALA A 710 -22.39 -14.52 9.67
CA ALA A 710 -23.80 -14.33 9.41
C ALA A 710 -24.42 -13.27 10.33
N ASN A 711 -25.36 -12.49 9.79
CA ASN A 711 -26.11 -11.52 10.57
C ASN A 711 -27.45 -12.15 10.95
N ASP A 712 -27.52 -12.77 12.12
CA ASP A 712 -28.71 -13.46 12.64
C ASP A 712 -29.68 -12.49 13.36
N THR A 713 -29.51 -11.18 13.15
CA THR A 713 -30.40 -10.14 13.72
C THR A 713 -31.31 -9.54 12.66
N TRP A 714 -32.28 -8.75 13.11
CA TRP A 714 -33.23 -8.01 12.27
C TRP A 714 -32.75 -6.60 11.91
N VAL A 715 -31.50 -6.27 12.22
CA VAL A 715 -30.91 -4.94 11.99
C VAL A 715 -29.74 -5.08 11.04
N THR A 716 -29.56 -4.12 10.14
CA THR A 716 -28.39 -4.04 9.26
C THR A 716 -27.12 -3.79 10.08
N ARG A 717 -26.00 -4.33 9.60
CA ARG A 717 -24.69 -4.14 10.22
C ARG A 717 -23.76 -3.43 9.23
N PRO A 718 -23.73 -2.08 9.24
CA PRO A 718 -22.84 -1.28 8.42
C PRO A 718 -21.43 -1.22 9.02
N VAL A 719 -20.41 -1.33 8.15
CA VAL A 719 -19.00 -1.07 8.47
C VAL A 719 -18.34 -0.33 7.30
N LEU A 720 -17.37 0.52 7.60
CA LEU A 720 -16.52 1.14 6.59
C LEU A 720 -15.18 0.40 6.55
N ILE A 721 -14.72 0.06 5.34
CA ILE A 721 -13.50 -0.72 5.13
C ILE A 721 -12.48 0.15 4.41
N TYR A 722 -11.33 0.35 5.06
CA TYR A 722 -10.15 0.95 4.46
C TYR A 722 -9.14 -0.16 4.21
N ARG A 723 -8.53 -0.15 3.02
CA ARG A 723 -7.48 -1.09 2.69
C ARG A 723 -6.27 -0.35 2.18
N TYR A 724 -5.12 -0.68 2.75
CA TYR A 724 -3.83 -0.11 2.44
C TYR A 724 -2.95 -1.18 1.83
N ASP A 725 -2.55 -0.96 0.58
CA ASP A 725 -1.61 -1.83 -0.13
C ASP A 725 -0.54 -0.98 -0.79
N PHE A 726 0.55 -1.63 -1.21
CA PHE A 726 1.55 -0.99 -2.06
C PHE A 726 1.05 -0.88 -3.51
N GLU A 727 1.37 0.21 -4.21
CA GLU A 727 0.95 0.44 -5.61
C GLU A 727 1.40 -0.68 -6.56
N ALA A 728 2.56 -1.32 -6.32
CA ALA A 728 2.99 -2.48 -7.14
C ALA A 728 2.24 -3.78 -6.83
N PHE A 729 1.46 -3.84 -5.75
CA PHE A 729 0.73 -5.03 -5.34
C PHE A 729 -0.74 -4.70 -5.10
N PRO A 730 -1.44 -4.14 -6.11
CA PRO A 730 -2.83 -3.76 -5.96
C PRO A 730 -3.70 -5.01 -5.75
N PRO A 731 -4.87 -4.85 -5.10
CA PRO A 731 -5.91 -5.86 -5.15
C PRO A 731 -6.42 -6.10 -6.59
N PRO A 732 -7.02 -7.27 -6.86
CA PRO A 732 -6.99 -8.46 -6.03
C PRO A 732 -5.62 -9.16 -6.19
N GLY A 733 -4.83 -9.23 -5.12
CA GLY A 733 -3.54 -9.90 -5.20
C GLY A 733 -3.65 -11.41 -5.43
N GLN A 734 -4.86 -11.98 -5.27
CA GLN A 734 -5.11 -13.41 -5.41
C GLN A 734 -5.72 -13.78 -6.76
N SER A 735 -5.18 -14.84 -7.37
CA SER A 735 -5.90 -15.56 -8.42
C SER A 735 -7.07 -16.36 -7.84
N MET A 736 -8.02 -16.78 -8.68
CA MET A 736 -9.11 -17.68 -8.26
C MET A 736 -8.59 -18.95 -7.55
N ILE A 737 -7.43 -19.48 -7.97
CA ILE A 737 -6.79 -20.63 -7.32
C ILE A 737 -6.34 -20.25 -5.90
N GLY A 738 -5.70 -19.10 -5.73
CA GLY A 738 -5.28 -18.60 -4.42
C GLY A 738 -6.47 -18.40 -3.47
N ALA A 739 -7.58 -17.87 -3.97
CA ALA A 739 -8.82 -17.73 -3.19
C ALA A 739 -9.37 -19.10 -2.74
N ARG A 740 -9.37 -20.11 -3.62
CA ARG A 740 -9.78 -21.48 -3.26
C ARG A 740 -8.86 -22.14 -2.25
N VAL A 741 -7.54 -21.93 -2.36
CA VAL A 741 -6.58 -22.44 -1.37
C VAL A 741 -6.85 -21.80 -0.01
N SER A 742 -7.02 -20.48 0.05
CA SER A 742 -7.34 -19.76 1.28
C SER A 742 -8.63 -20.28 1.92
N GLN A 743 -9.66 -20.52 1.10
CA GLN A 743 -10.93 -21.12 1.53
C GLN A 743 -10.74 -22.51 2.15
N ILE A 744 -9.96 -23.39 1.52
CA ILE A 744 -9.69 -24.74 2.01
C ILE A 744 -8.88 -24.69 3.31
N VAL A 745 -7.81 -23.89 3.36
CA VAL A 745 -6.96 -23.77 4.55
C VAL A 745 -7.75 -23.22 5.73
N GLY A 746 -8.54 -22.17 5.53
CA GLY A 746 -9.39 -21.62 6.59
C GLY A 746 -10.47 -22.60 7.05
N ALA A 747 -11.15 -23.27 6.13
CA ALA A 747 -12.17 -24.26 6.47
C ALA A 747 -11.58 -25.47 7.22
N PHE A 748 -10.43 -25.97 6.78
CA PHE A 748 -9.73 -27.08 7.43
C PHE A 748 -9.24 -26.70 8.82
N SER A 749 -8.63 -25.51 8.97
CA SER A 749 -8.18 -24.99 10.26
C SER A 749 -9.36 -24.87 11.22
N ASN A 750 -10.47 -24.28 10.78
CA ASN A 750 -11.69 -24.16 11.58
C ASN A 750 -12.27 -25.53 12.00
N LEU A 751 -12.28 -26.51 11.09
CA LEU A 751 -12.74 -27.87 11.40
C LEU A 751 -11.84 -28.55 12.45
N LEU A 752 -10.52 -28.46 12.26
CA LEU A 752 -9.54 -29.03 13.19
C LEU A 752 -9.72 -28.44 14.59
N MET A 753 -9.91 -27.13 14.67
CA MET A 753 -10.19 -26.43 15.92
C MET A 753 -11.52 -26.86 16.56
N SER A 754 -12.55 -27.09 15.75
CA SER A 754 -13.84 -27.59 16.26
C SER A 754 -13.69 -28.99 16.86
N VAL A 755 -12.89 -29.85 16.22
CA VAL A 755 -12.56 -31.19 16.75
C VAL A 755 -11.79 -31.07 18.07
N TYR A 756 -10.82 -30.15 18.16
CA TYR A 756 -10.07 -29.90 19.40
C TYR A 756 -10.92 -29.35 20.54
N ARG A 757 -11.98 -28.58 20.26
CA ARG A 757 -12.92 -28.10 21.30
C ARG A 757 -13.84 -29.21 21.81
N MET A 758 -14.20 -30.16 20.96
CA MET A 758 -15.06 -31.30 21.34
C MET A 758 -14.31 -32.39 22.10
N ALA A 759 -13.00 -32.51 21.83
CA ALA A 759 -12.13 -33.48 22.47
C ALA A 759 -11.65 -32.93 23.80
#